data_AF-A0A1G0A8E2-F1
#
_entry.id   AF-A0A1G0A8E2-F1
#
_cell.length_a   1.000
_cell.length_b   1.000
_cell.length_c   1.000
_cell.angle_alpha   90.00
_cell.angle_beta   90.00
_cell.angle_gamma   90.00
#
_symmetry.space_group_name_H-M   'P 1'
#
loop_
_entity.id
_entity.type
_entity.pdbx_description
1 polymer ?
#
loop_
_entity_poly.entity_id
_entity_poly.type
_entity_poly.pdbx_seq_one_letter_code
_entity_poly.pdbx_strand_id
1 'polypeptide(L)'
;MTRKASALPPCPRCGGQLLPISLCDVCGSAAVLRGLEEIDRVVECPECHATSPAQVLCDGCQTRSLLADLPEADSTPPKCPSCATFLGPDDAACPTCGRSFRAAPAIPRRKERRSRRIRGDYDERQLRDILSIPGVNEALARVLLRQGYNAISKLKAAPEPELASIPEIGPAGARTLLRALATVPYVVPARRGDAFAEEEAECPLCACPTSLFASSCLDCGAFFDEEETDLETRERLAGEAPASLLSFYDLRLEDDPEDADLWYARGLLLESLGQDAGALESLERAKALSPGTRKVTVAITRLLSKTPPASGGSDRLRSMLHTMVEDVAFEQEMTAVQRSLGLEGPACPFCDEPVPPDARTCPACSMTLPSRTLPEAARPKVEEEQDLLASLLEDLRREARAPEPVAELEPSTPPTLDGMVQAFEESLSPEELEAAQRATLDWLMDELEESIGPEEAPSPAPPPHPSSSPAPASGLGARFHIPTSRGFLSRSRVQRRGFVNGAGSVNGRARVNGLVNGQGTGLVNGRGHVNGFVNGRGYVNGASVTLVRLPSPPRRTTFALVALGLVMGGLIGALLLVPSSVPSAPISIDGSFEDWTSVPSLDAATPSTNPRVGIARYALLSYRTSLFLFASTLAPTFEDPDGFDGVFFLLDADDDPWTGYSFAGVGADFVVEVYGNGTSRSAHLFEFPADAELNWSRRAPVTSLRAASGPGGVEVLLPLADLEPADPALLRAVVYADDFEGASSRGLGLLSTSAGAILLESRPLVTTVGPGPTEILEIRVRGLGLTPSDAWAVSSFRLRGTAGLTYDLSAESVSITRDQPEVAVRATVQVPGFFPGDTVSLEVLGANADRPVSVTGDAGRAYVIGPPPTKRIDGLFADWAGTSVPDADPEAVNNSNVDIVRSGAATDGTLAYFQVEVAGVLLEGRVPQRVARPVGPGGPGGPPGPSTPPPRRTGEDLLRMYVDMNGSDLQGADIEGILADVLVEVRGQAGAVTSTSLYTWSSGWRKVPGAPIVIAKNSTAIEGSILIAPGWNGTRVVFEATDWSGIRDVTEPIAVVYEPPTPLVPVVPITIAAPEFELAAAPLLGTAALVLLLRRRRARGSSGPREGT
;
A
#
# COMPACT_ATOMS: atom_id res chain seq x y z
N MET A 1 -38.03 11.30 -23.18
CA MET A 1 -37.18 10.64 -22.16
C MET A 1 -35.97 11.53 -22.00
N THR A 2 -36.14 12.57 -21.20
CA THR A 2 -35.09 13.48 -20.77
C THR A 2 -34.19 12.81 -19.74
N ARG A 3 -33.02 13.40 -19.48
CA ARG A 3 -32.09 13.03 -18.42
C ARG A 3 -31.69 14.30 -17.67
N LYS A 4 -31.82 14.31 -16.34
CA LYS A 4 -31.43 15.48 -15.53
C LYS A 4 -29.93 15.71 -15.62
N ALA A 5 -29.50 16.94 -15.88
CA ALA A 5 -28.09 17.28 -16.03
C ALA A 5 -27.30 17.09 -14.72
N SER A 6 -27.96 17.31 -13.57
CA SER A 6 -27.45 17.01 -12.23
C SER A 6 -27.38 15.51 -11.90
N ALA A 7 -27.96 14.64 -12.73
CA ALA A 7 -27.94 13.18 -12.59
C ALA A 7 -27.12 12.51 -13.72
N LEU A 8 -26.23 13.25 -14.38
CA LEU A 8 -25.20 12.65 -15.23
C LEU A 8 -24.15 11.97 -14.34
N PRO A 9 -23.77 10.70 -14.62
CA PRO A 9 -22.70 10.04 -13.88
C PRO A 9 -21.36 10.76 -14.09
N PRO A 10 -20.40 10.65 -13.14
CA PRO A 10 -19.04 11.12 -13.35
C PRO A 10 -18.40 10.40 -14.54
N CYS A 11 -17.47 11.06 -15.24
CA CYS A 11 -16.91 10.55 -16.48
C CYS A 11 -16.27 9.15 -16.30
N PRO A 12 -16.68 8.12 -17.08
CA PRO A 12 -16.21 6.74 -16.88
C PRO A 12 -14.70 6.53 -17.09
N ARG A 13 -14.01 7.53 -17.66
CA ARG A 13 -12.56 7.56 -17.97
C ARG A 13 -11.72 8.25 -16.89
N CYS A 14 -12.21 9.30 -16.21
CA CYS A 14 -11.41 10.10 -15.26
C CYS A 14 -12.17 10.68 -14.05
N GLY A 15 -13.47 10.43 -13.90
CA GLY A 15 -14.28 10.97 -12.80
C GLY A 15 -14.78 12.41 -12.97
N GLY A 16 -14.26 13.19 -13.94
CA GLY A 16 -14.67 14.58 -14.20
C GLY A 16 -16.15 14.74 -14.58
N GLN A 17 -16.69 15.95 -14.45
CA GLN A 17 -18.08 16.27 -14.75
C GLN A 17 -18.37 16.12 -16.25
N LEU A 18 -19.54 15.55 -16.57
CA LEU A 18 -20.06 15.48 -17.94
C LEU A 18 -20.94 16.70 -18.22
N LEU A 19 -20.63 17.45 -19.27
CA LEU A 19 -21.33 18.65 -19.69
C LEU A 19 -22.09 18.38 -21.01
N PRO A 20 -23.40 18.67 -21.12
CA PRO A 20 -24.15 18.48 -22.37
C PRO A 20 -23.66 19.42 -23.48
N ILE A 21 -23.60 18.91 -24.72
CA ILE A 21 -23.17 19.66 -25.90
C ILE A 21 -24.13 19.51 -27.08
N SER A 22 -24.26 20.58 -27.87
CA SER A 22 -24.84 20.60 -29.21
C SER A 22 -23.73 20.50 -30.26
N LEU A 23 -23.92 19.67 -31.27
CA LEU A 23 -23.07 19.54 -32.46
C LEU A 23 -23.96 19.47 -33.70
N CYS A 24 -24.01 20.55 -34.50
CA CYS A 24 -24.84 20.55 -35.72
C CYS A 24 -24.08 19.98 -36.91
N ASP A 25 -24.40 18.74 -37.30
CA ASP A 25 -23.86 18.10 -38.52
C ASP A 25 -24.19 18.84 -39.83
N VAL A 26 -25.10 19.83 -39.79
CA VAL A 26 -25.56 20.62 -40.94
C VAL A 26 -24.81 21.96 -41.12
N CYS A 27 -24.29 22.56 -40.05
CA CYS A 27 -23.53 23.83 -40.12
C CYS A 27 -22.14 23.80 -39.45
N GLY A 28 -21.82 22.76 -38.67
CA GLY A 28 -20.56 22.62 -37.94
C GLY A 28 -20.48 23.32 -36.58
N SER A 29 -21.52 24.04 -36.15
CA SER A 29 -21.52 24.74 -34.85
C SER A 29 -21.46 23.76 -33.67
N ALA A 30 -20.56 24.02 -32.72
CA ALA A 30 -20.45 23.29 -31.46
C ALA A 30 -20.71 24.24 -30.28
N ALA A 31 -21.58 23.86 -29.34
CA ALA A 31 -21.93 24.68 -28.18
C ALA A 31 -22.11 23.84 -26.91
N VAL A 32 -21.58 24.29 -25.77
CA VAL A 32 -21.80 23.65 -24.46
C VAL A 32 -23.07 24.23 -23.82
N LEU A 33 -24.02 23.36 -23.51
CA LEU A 33 -25.37 23.73 -23.09
C LEU A 33 -25.45 23.94 -21.57
N ARG A 34 -24.74 24.96 -21.09
CA ARG A 34 -24.70 25.32 -19.66
C ARG A 34 -26.08 25.81 -19.20
N GLY A 35 -26.54 25.31 -18.04
CA GLY A 35 -27.80 25.74 -17.42
C GLY A 35 -29.04 24.94 -17.85
N LEU A 36 -28.90 23.84 -18.61
CA LEU A 36 -29.99 22.87 -18.77
C LEU A 36 -30.22 22.11 -17.45
N GLU A 37 -31.46 22.11 -16.95
CA GLU A 37 -31.86 21.21 -15.86
C GLU A 37 -32.11 19.78 -16.37
N GLU A 38 -32.74 19.67 -17.55
CA GLU A 38 -32.99 18.42 -18.26
C GLU A 38 -32.44 18.47 -19.68
N ILE A 39 -31.89 17.34 -20.13
CA ILE A 39 -31.28 17.16 -21.45
C ILE A 39 -32.12 16.10 -22.18
N ASP A 40 -32.70 16.45 -23.32
CA ASP A 40 -33.41 15.50 -24.16
C ASP A 40 -32.45 14.57 -24.91
N ARG A 41 -32.94 13.45 -25.47
CA ARG A 41 -32.10 12.55 -26.30
C ARG A 41 -31.67 13.14 -27.64
N VAL A 42 -32.29 14.25 -28.03
CA VAL A 42 -32.03 14.97 -29.27
C VAL A 42 -31.91 16.46 -28.91
N VAL A 43 -30.84 17.09 -29.36
CA VAL A 43 -30.56 18.51 -29.15
C VAL A 43 -30.82 19.27 -30.44
N GLU A 44 -31.59 20.35 -30.36
CA GLU A 44 -31.73 21.32 -31.43
C GLU A 44 -30.57 22.33 -31.39
N CYS A 45 -29.95 22.58 -32.54
CA CYS A 45 -28.84 23.51 -32.61
C CYS A 45 -29.28 24.99 -32.53
N PRO A 46 -28.61 25.82 -31.70
CA PRO A 46 -28.96 27.24 -31.52
C PRO A 46 -28.67 28.14 -32.74
N GLU A 47 -27.92 27.66 -33.75
CA GLU A 47 -27.66 28.41 -35.00
C GLU A 47 -28.46 27.88 -36.20
N CYS A 48 -28.49 26.55 -36.38
CA CYS A 48 -28.98 25.92 -37.61
C CYS A 48 -30.41 25.36 -37.48
N HIS A 49 -30.97 25.27 -36.26
CA HIS A 49 -32.24 24.61 -35.93
C HIS A 49 -32.37 23.14 -36.43
N ALA A 50 -31.28 22.54 -36.91
CA ALA A 50 -31.23 21.10 -37.17
C ALA A 50 -31.06 20.35 -35.85
N THR A 51 -31.68 19.19 -35.77
CA THR A 51 -31.68 18.30 -34.62
C THR A 51 -30.57 17.25 -34.74
N SER A 52 -29.86 17.02 -33.64
CA SER A 52 -28.70 16.11 -33.53
C SER A 52 -28.83 15.21 -32.30
N PRO A 53 -28.23 14.01 -32.28
CA PRO A 53 -28.21 13.16 -31.08
C PRO A 53 -27.50 13.87 -29.92
N ALA A 54 -28.13 13.89 -28.74
CA ALA A 54 -27.58 14.55 -27.57
C ALA A 54 -26.26 13.91 -27.13
N GLN A 55 -25.25 14.74 -26.90
CA GLN A 55 -23.91 14.34 -26.52
C GLN A 55 -23.47 15.02 -25.23
N VAL A 56 -22.48 14.43 -24.57
CA VAL A 56 -21.77 15.02 -23.44
C VAL A 56 -20.27 15.12 -23.72
N LEU A 57 -19.61 16.06 -23.07
CA LEU A 57 -18.18 16.28 -23.04
C LEU A 57 -17.71 16.23 -21.59
N CYS A 58 -16.68 15.43 -21.27
CA CYS A 58 -16.04 15.49 -19.97
C CYS A 58 -15.15 16.74 -19.86
N ASP A 59 -15.26 17.49 -18.76
CA ASP A 59 -14.38 18.61 -18.45
C ASP A 59 -12.90 18.21 -18.28
N GLY A 60 -12.61 17.17 -17.48
CA GLY A 60 -11.25 16.80 -17.08
C GLY A 60 -10.48 15.97 -18.10
N CYS A 61 -11.14 15.23 -19.00
CA CYS A 61 -10.45 14.42 -20.03
C CYS A 61 -10.97 14.62 -21.46
N GLN A 62 -11.84 15.61 -21.69
CA GLN A 62 -12.35 16.03 -23.01
C GLN A 62 -12.96 14.90 -23.88
N THR A 63 -13.25 13.75 -23.26
CA THR A 63 -13.83 12.58 -23.91
C THR A 63 -15.32 12.81 -24.12
N ARG A 64 -15.80 12.45 -25.32
CA ARG A 64 -17.19 12.66 -25.75
C ARG A 64 -17.95 11.33 -25.75
N SER A 65 -19.24 11.38 -25.46
CA SER A 65 -20.14 10.22 -25.50
C SER A 65 -21.56 10.65 -25.86
N LEU A 66 -22.37 9.76 -26.44
CA LEU A 66 -23.81 10.01 -26.58
C LEU A 66 -24.46 9.95 -25.19
N LEU A 67 -25.45 10.80 -24.94
CA LEU A 67 -26.24 10.79 -23.70
C LEU A 67 -26.96 9.45 -23.47
N ALA A 68 -27.21 8.70 -24.56
CA ALA A 68 -27.83 7.38 -24.53
C ALA A 68 -26.88 6.26 -24.04
N ASP A 69 -25.57 6.44 -24.13
CA ASP A 69 -24.57 5.39 -23.86
C ASP A 69 -24.09 5.39 -22.39
N LEU A 70 -24.49 6.40 -21.60
CA LEU A 70 -24.11 6.51 -20.19
C LEU A 70 -25.00 5.61 -19.30
N PRO A 71 -24.44 4.95 -18.26
CA PRO A 71 -25.23 4.23 -17.25
C PRO A 71 -26.08 5.19 -16.40
N GLU A 72 -27.02 4.65 -15.63
CA GLU A 72 -27.80 5.42 -14.64
C GLU A 72 -26.98 5.64 -13.36
N ALA A 73 -27.22 6.77 -12.69
CA ALA A 73 -26.26 7.39 -11.76
C ALA A 73 -25.79 6.49 -10.62
N ASP A 74 -26.68 5.66 -10.06
CA ASP A 74 -26.39 4.75 -8.95
C ASP A 74 -25.77 3.41 -9.37
N SER A 75 -25.31 3.29 -10.63
CA SER A 75 -24.62 2.11 -11.14
C SER A 75 -23.22 2.43 -11.65
N THR A 76 -22.22 2.01 -10.88
CA THR A 76 -20.83 1.84 -11.32
C THR A 76 -20.61 0.35 -11.67
N PRO A 77 -20.94 -0.11 -12.89
CA PRO A 77 -20.76 -1.51 -13.26
C PRO A 77 -19.30 -1.96 -13.06
N PRO A 78 -19.06 -3.20 -12.61
CA PRO A 78 -17.71 -3.68 -12.36
C PRO A 78 -16.90 -3.73 -13.66
N LYS A 79 -15.67 -3.21 -13.63
CA LYS A 79 -14.75 -3.25 -14.77
C LYS A 79 -13.99 -4.57 -14.80
N CYS A 80 -13.89 -5.19 -15.98
CA CYS A 80 -13.01 -6.35 -16.19
C CYS A 80 -11.55 -5.96 -15.90
N PRO A 81 -10.87 -6.58 -14.93
CA PRO A 81 -9.52 -6.15 -14.53
C PRO A 81 -8.46 -6.33 -15.61
N SER A 82 -8.69 -7.18 -16.63
CA SER A 82 -7.74 -7.37 -17.74
C SER A 82 -7.89 -6.40 -18.91
N CYS A 83 -8.98 -5.62 -19.00
CA CYS A 83 -9.21 -4.73 -20.15
C CYS A 83 -10.05 -3.47 -19.86
N ALA A 84 -10.39 -3.21 -18.60
CA ALA A 84 -11.21 -2.09 -18.11
C ALA A 84 -12.65 -1.99 -18.70
N THR A 85 -13.07 -2.89 -19.58
CA THR A 85 -14.46 -3.01 -20.08
C THR A 85 -15.43 -3.19 -18.93
N PHE A 86 -16.46 -2.34 -18.86
CA PHE A 86 -17.59 -2.49 -17.94
C PHE A 86 -18.38 -3.77 -18.24
N LEU A 87 -18.74 -4.50 -17.19
CA LEU A 87 -19.51 -5.73 -17.25
C LEU A 87 -20.98 -5.44 -16.92
N GLY A 88 -21.90 -6.05 -17.67
CA GLY A 88 -23.31 -6.13 -17.28
C GLY A 88 -23.50 -6.94 -15.99
N PRO A 89 -24.61 -6.75 -15.26
CA PRO A 89 -24.87 -7.46 -14.00
C PRO A 89 -24.93 -8.98 -14.15
N ASP A 90 -25.27 -9.48 -15.34
CA ASP A 90 -25.36 -10.91 -15.67
C ASP A 90 -24.18 -11.43 -16.54
N ASP A 91 -23.13 -10.62 -16.77
CA ASP A 91 -22.00 -10.98 -17.65
C ASP A 91 -21.09 -12.05 -17.03
N ALA A 92 -21.46 -13.31 -17.20
CA ALA A 92 -20.64 -14.48 -16.82
C ALA A 92 -19.25 -14.49 -17.49
N ALA A 93 -19.04 -13.73 -18.57
CA ALA A 93 -17.74 -13.45 -19.15
C ALA A 93 -17.70 -12.07 -19.83
N CYS A 94 -16.54 -11.42 -19.82
CA CYS A 94 -16.34 -10.09 -20.40
C CYS A 94 -16.55 -10.10 -21.93
N PRO A 95 -17.43 -9.25 -22.49
CA PRO A 95 -17.71 -9.24 -23.93
C PRO A 95 -16.52 -8.79 -24.79
N THR A 96 -15.56 -8.03 -24.24
CA THR A 96 -14.39 -7.54 -24.99
C THR A 96 -13.21 -8.52 -25.00
N CYS A 97 -12.98 -9.28 -23.93
CA CYS A 97 -11.80 -10.15 -23.80
C CYS A 97 -12.10 -11.63 -23.49
N GLY A 98 -13.37 -12.01 -23.39
CA GLY A 98 -13.80 -13.40 -23.16
C GLY A 98 -13.51 -13.97 -21.77
N ARG A 99 -12.90 -13.21 -20.84
CA ARG A 99 -12.54 -13.68 -19.51
C ARG A 99 -13.79 -13.91 -18.65
N SER A 100 -13.98 -15.13 -18.17
CA SER A 100 -15.12 -15.53 -17.34
C SER A 100 -14.96 -15.19 -15.85
N PHE A 101 -16.05 -14.87 -15.18
CA PHE A 101 -16.09 -14.55 -13.74
C PHE A 101 -16.93 -15.58 -12.97
N ARG A 102 -16.58 -15.84 -11.70
CA ARG A 102 -17.43 -16.58 -10.76
C ARG A 102 -18.17 -15.56 -9.89
N ALA A 103 -19.49 -15.72 -9.77
CA ALA A 103 -20.31 -14.84 -8.93
C ALA A 103 -19.98 -15.02 -7.44
N ALA A 104 -19.91 -13.90 -6.71
CA ALA A 104 -19.80 -13.84 -5.26
C ALA A 104 -21.19 -13.56 -4.63
N PRO A 105 -21.45 -14.00 -3.38
CA PRO A 105 -22.73 -13.77 -2.70
C PRO A 105 -22.86 -12.32 -2.19
N ALA A 106 -24.11 -11.86 -2.02
CA ALA A 106 -24.42 -10.51 -1.57
C ALA A 106 -24.05 -10.25 -0.09
N ILE A 107 -23.67 -9.01 0.22
CA ILE A 107 -23.28 -8.56 1.57
C ILE A 107 -24.53 -8.08 2.35
N PRO A 108 -24.76 -8.52 3.60
CA PRO A 108 -25.88 -8.05 4.42
C PRO A 108 -25.68 -6.60 4.94
N ARG A 109 -26.77 -5.89 5.23
CA ARG A 109 -26.72 -4.53 5.79
C ARG A 109 -26.30 -4.53 7.27
N ARG A 110 -25.47 -3.55 7.66
CA ARG A 110 -24.99 -3.37 9.03
C ARG A 110 -26.06 -2.73 9.94
N LYS A 111 -26.13 -3.20 11.19
CA LYS A 111 -27.00 -2.70 12.26
C LYS A 111 -26.39 -1.44 12.92
N GLU A 112 -27.18 -0.37 13.01
CA GLU A 112 -26.75 0.90 13.63
C GLU A 112 -26.71 0.81 15.16
N ARG A 113 -25.75 1.50 15.79
CA ARG A 113 -25.53 1.51 17.25
C ARG A 113 -25.09 2.88 17.75
N ARG A 114 -25.30 3.16 19.03
CA ARG A 114 -24.86 4.41 19.66
C ARG A 114 -23.34 4.42 19.90
N SER A 115 -22.61 5.39 19.37
CA SER A 115 -21.17 5.51 19.62
C SER A 115 -20.87 5.89 21.09
N ARG A 116 -19.87 5.24 21.71
CA ARG A 116 -19.28 5.65 23.00
C ARG A 116 -18.46 6.95 22.83
N ARG A 117 -18.12 7.60 23.95
CA ARG A 117 -17.14 8.71 24.02
C ARG A 117 -15.80 8.20 24.53
N ILE A 118 -14.68 8.78 24.07
CA ILE A 118 -13.33 8.42 24.51
C ILE A 118 -13.01 9.17 25.81
N ARG A 119 -12.24 8.55 26.71
CA ARG A 119 -11.84 9.18 27.97
C ARG A 119 -10.93 10.37 27.69
N GLY A 120 -11.41 11.58 28.01
CA GLY A 120 -10.72 12.84 27.73
C GLY A 120 -11.41 13.69 26.67
N ASP A 121 -12.38 13.13 25.93
CA ASP A 121 -13.33 13.93 25.15
C ASP A 121 -14.21 14.76 26.09
N TYR A 122 -14.52 15.98 25.65
CA TYR A 122 -15.49 16.85 26.30
C TYR A 122 -16.12 17.82 25.29
N ASP A 123 -17.37 18.18 25.54
CA ASP A 123 -18.09 19.20 24.77
C ASP A 123 -18.05 20.59 25.46
N GLU A 124 -18.50 21.61 24.73
CA GLU A 124 -18.62 22.99 25.23
C GLU A 124 -19.59 23.14 26.42
N ARG A 125 -20.54 22.22 26.62
CA ARG A 125 -21.40 22.23 27.80
C ARG A 125 -20.61 21.73 29.02
N GLN A 126 -19.86 20.64 28.90
CA GLN A 126 -18.99 20.12 29.95
C GLN A 126 -17.91 21.15 30.34
N LEU A 127 -17.34 21.89 29.37
CA LEU A 127 -16.42 22.99 29.68
C LEU A 127 -17.08 24.08 30.54
N ARG A 128 -18.31 24.50 30.19
CA ARG A 128 -19.09 25.48 30.98
C ARG A 128 -19.51 24.93 32.36
N ASP A 129 -19.86 23.65 32.45
CA ASP A 129 -20.22 23.02 33.73
C ASP A 129 -19.01 22.93 34.68
N ILE A 130 -17.80 22.63 34.19
CA ILE A 130 -16.57 22.67 35.01
C ILE A 130 -16.13 24.11 35.35
N LEU A 131 -16.31 25.06 34.43
CA LEU A 131 -16.09 26.50 34.68
C LEU A 131 -17.06 27.10 35.73
N SER A 132 -18.18 26.45 36.02
CA SER A 132 -19.12 26.89 37.08
C SER A 132 -18.56 26.72 38.50
N ILE A 133 -17.49 25.94 38.67
CA ILE A 133 -16.90 25.63 39.98
C ILE A 133 -16.12 26.85 40.50
N PRO A 134 -16.45 27.43 41.68
CA PRO A 134 -15.81 28.64 42.17
C PRO A 134 -14.28 28.53 42.30
N GLY A 135 -13.56 29.38 41.56
CA GLY A 135 -12.10 29.42 41.55
C GLY A 135 -11.42 28.53 40.50
N VAL A 136 -12.18 27.79 39.69
CA VAL A 136 -11.65 27.15 38.47
C VAL A 136 -11.60 28.18 37.35
N ASN A 137 -10.43 28.30 36.70
CA ASN A 137 -10.27 29.09 35.47
C ASN A 137 -10.24 28.15 34.25
N GLU A 138 -10.28 28.72 33.05
CA GLU A 138 -10.40 27.93 31.82
C GLU A 138 -9.21 26.99 31.56
N ALA A 139 -7.99 27.42 31.89
CA ALA A 139 -6.81 26.56 31.80
C ALA A 139 -6.94 25.32 32.71
N LEU A 140 -7.34 25.53 33.97
CA LEU A 140 -7.57 24.44 34.92
C LEU A 140 -8.77 23.57 34.53
N ALA A 141 -9.86 24.16 34.01
CA ALA A 141 -11.01 23.41 33.49
C ALA A 141 -10.58 22.46 32.36
N ARG A 142 -9.87 22.99 31.34
CA ARG A 142 -9.34 22.21 30.22
C ARG A 142 -8.37 21.11 30.67
N VAL A 143 -7.55 21.35 31.70
CA VAL A 143 -6.68 20.32 32.30
C VAL A 143 -7.50 19.22 32.97
N LEU A 144 -8.50 19.55 33.80
CA LEU A 144 -9.38 18.58 34.44
C LEU A 144 -10.15 17.73 33.42
N LEU A 145 -10.73 18.37 32.41
CA LEU A 145 -11.47 17.72 31.31
C LEU A 145 -10.59 16.69 30.58
N ARG A 146 -9.36 17.07 30.19
CA ARG A 146 -8.38 16.18 29.53
C ARG A 146 -7.95 14.97 30.38
N GLN A 147 -8.00 15.06 31.70
CA GLN A 147 -7.72 13.93 32.61
C GLN A 147 -8.93 12.98 32.79
N GLY A 148 -10.07 13.30 32.15
CA GLY A 148 -11.33 12.56 32.24
C GLY A 148 -12.29 13.07 33.32
N TYR A 149 -11.98 14.19 33.99
CA TYR A 149 -12.89 14.80 34.97
C TYR A 149 -13.91 15.72 34.29
N ASN A 150 -14.60 15.19 33.28
CA ASN A 150 -15.55 15.91 32.43
C ASN A 150 -16.97 16.03 33.02
N ALA A 151 -17.12 15.78 34.33
CA ALA A 151 -18.35 15.97 35.08
C ALA A 151 -18.08 16.29 36.56
N ILE A 152 -18.98 17.07 37.17
CA ILE A 152 -18.92 17.48 38.59
C ILE A 152 -19.06 16.26 39.52
N SER A 153 -19.75 15.21 39.08
CA SER A 153 -19.85 13.90 39.73
C SER A 153 -18.47 13.25 39.92
N LYS A 154 -17.69 13.12 38.84
CA LYS A 154 -16.35 12.51 38.79
C LYS A 154 -15.38 13.29 39.68
N LEU A 155 -15.42 14.62 39.61
CA LEU A 155 -14.62 15.49 40.49
C LEU A 155 -14.93 15.33 41.99
N LYS A 156 -16.18 15.02 42.35
CA LYS A 156 -16.58 14.77 43.75
C LYS A 156 -16.27 13.34 44.21
N ALA A 157 -16.19 12.39 43.29
CA ALA A 157 -15.77 11.02 43.56
C ALA A 157 -14.24 10.86 43.65
N ALA A 158 -13.49 11.77 43.05
CA ALA A 158 -12.03 11.74 42.98
C ALA A 158 -11.37 11.87 44.37
N PRO A 159 -10.46 10.96 44.76
CA PRO A 159 -9.75 11.05 46.04
C PRO A 159 -8.67 12.15 46.00
N GLU A 160 -8.48 12.87 47.12
CA GLU A 160 -7.52 14.00 47.22
C GLU A 160 -6.12 13.69 46.63
N PRO A 161 -5.49 12.51 46.89
CA PRO A 161 -4.16 12.20 46.34
C PRO A 161 -4.09 12.10 44.82
N GLU A 162 -5.20 11.77 44.13
CA GLU A 162 -5.25 11.63 42.68
C GLU A 162 -5.34 13.01 42.02
N LEU A 163 -6.26 13.87 42.48
CA LEU A 163 -6.31 15.28 42.09
C LEU A 163 -5.01 16.02 42.43
N ALA A 164 -4.35 15.66 43.54
CA ALA A 164 -3.07 16.23 43.96
C ALA A 164 -1.87 15.73 43.15
N SER A 165 -2.04 14.67 42.33
CA SER A 165 -0.99 14.17 41.43
C SER A 165 -0.90 14.94 40.11
N ILE A 166 -1.96 15.68 39.75
CA ILE A 166 -2.00 16.57 38.57
C ILE A 166 -1.03 17.76 38.84
N PRO A 167 0.03 17.95 38.04
CA PRO A 167 1.08 18.94 38.31
C PRO A 167 0.58 20.37 38.45
N GLU A 168 -0.44 20.74 37.69
CA GLU A 168 -1.06 22.07 37.64
C GLU A 168 -1.93 22.37 38.88
N ILE A 169 -2.22 21.34 39.70
CA ILE A 169 -3.12 21.41 40.85
C ILE A 169 -2.36 21.22 42.16
N GLY A 170 -1.64 20.10 42.27
CA GLY A 170 -0.91 19.71 43.47
C GLY A 170 -1.75 19.56 44.76
N PRO A 171 -1.13 19.22 45.91
CA PRO A 171 -1.84 18.96 47.16
C PRO A 171 -2.60 20.16 47.75
N ALA A 172 -2.22 21.38 47.40
CA ALA A 172 -2.90 22.61 47.85
C ALA A 172 -4.09 22.97 46.95
N GLY A 173 -3.95 22.85 45.63
CA GLY A 173 -5.04 23.05 44.67
C GLY A 173 -6.14 22.02 44.87
N ALA A 174 -5.80 20.74 45.04
CA ALA A 174 -6.77 19.65 45.20
C ALA A 174 -7.72 19.88 46.39
N ARG A 175 -7.17 20.30 47.54
CA ARG A 175 -7.96 20.67 48.73
C ARG A 175 -8.84 21.90 48.52
N THR A 176 -8.41 22.83 47.69
CA THR A 176 -9.15 24.06 47.39
C THR A 176 -10.30 23.75 46.43
N LEU A 177 -10.03 22.97 45.38
CA LEU A 177 -11.00 22.45 44.42
C LEU A 177 -12.09 21.61 45.09
N LEU A 178 -11.71 20.64 45.95
CA LEU A 178 -12.68 19.82 46.70
C LEU A 178 -13.56 20.64 47.65
N ARG A 179 -13.04 21.75 48.22
CA ARG A 179 -13.84 22.68 49.03
C ARG A 179 -14.81 23.53 48.19
N ALA A 180 -14.41 23.94 47.00
CA ALA A 180 -15.30 24.63 46.07
C ALA A 180 -16.40 23.70 45.53
N LEU A 181 -16.06 22.47 45.16
CA LEU A 181 -17.00 21.43 44.75
C LEU A 181 -18.07 21.14 45.83
N ALA A 182 -17.71 21.23 47.11
CA ALA A 182 -18.63 21.01 48.22
C ALA A 182 -19.76 22.07 48.32
N THR A 183 -19.62 23.25 47.70
CA THR A 183 -20.69 24.27 47.66
C THR A 183 -21.53 24.24 46.38
N VAL A 184 -21.09 23.54 45.33
CA VAL A 184 -21.84 23.40 44.07
C VAL A 184 -22.95 22.36 44.23
N PRO A 185 -24.24 22.71 44.14
CA PRO A 185 -25.32 21.72 44.13
C PRO A 185 -25.29 20.94 42.81
N TYR A 186 -25.34 19.61 42.89
CA TYR A 186 -25.35 18.73 41.72
C TYR A 186 -26.13 17.46 42.05
N VAL A 187 -26.96 17.00 41.12
CA VAL A 187 -27.79 15.79 41.23
C VAL A 187 -27.34 14.81 40.17
N VAL A 188 -26.95 13.60 40.57
CA VAL A 188 -26.51 12.55 39.63
C VAL A 188 -27.68 12.15 38.71
N PRO A 189 -27.51 12.21 37.37
CA PRO A 189 -28.50 11.70 36.42
C PRO A 189 -28.71 10.19 36.61
N ALA A 190 -29.91 9.82 37.06
CA ALA A 190 -30.21 8.45 37.44
C ALA A 190 -30.62 7.58 36.24
N ARG A 191 -29.67 7.28 35.33
CA ARG A 191 -29.77 6.04 34.53
C ARG A 191 -29.67 4.88 35.51
N ARG A 192 -30.72 4.05 35.60
CA ARG A 192 -30.91 3.02 36.63
C ARG A 192 -31.12 1.64 36.01
N GLY A 193 -30.59 0.62 36.69
CA GLY A 193 -30.99 -0.77 36.49
C GLY A 193 -30.59 -1.35 35.14
N ASP A 194 -31.28 -2.42 34.76
CA ASP A 194 -30.80 -3.35 33.72
C ASP A 194 -30.79 -2.74 32.31
N ALA A 195 -31.66 -1.77 32.02
CA ALA A 195 -31.65 -1.01 30.76
C ALA A 195 -30.29 -0.32 30.48
N PHE A 196 -29.52 0.08 31.50
CA PHE A 196 -28.15 0.60 31.31
C PHE A 196 -27.12 -0.52 31.03
N ALA A 197 -27.32 -1.70 31.60
CA ALA A 197 -26.47 -2.86 31.35
C ALA A 197 -26.75 -3.49 29.97
N GLU A 198 -27.95 -3.26 29.42
CA GLU A 198 -28.44 -3.84 28.18
C GLU A 198 -28.23 -2.98 26.92
N GLU A 199 -28.00 -1.67 27.06
CA GLU A 199 -27.86 -0.73 25.94
C GLU A 199 -26.63 -1.04 25.05
N GLU A 200 -26.89 -1.45 23.79
CA GLU A 200 -25.85 -1.64 22.77
C GLU A 200 -25.20 -0.31 22.37
N ALA A 201 -23.87 -0.30 22.38
CA ALA A 201 -23.04 0.79 21.89
C ALA A 201 -21.96 0.28 20.94
N GLU A 202 -21.22 1.19 20.29
CA GLU A 202 -20.02 0.86 19.52
C GLU A 202 -18.85 1.81 19.82
N CYS A 203 -17.62 1.37 19.55
CA CYS A 203 -16.44 2.21 19.63
C CYS A 203 -16.41 3.24 18.48
N PRO A 204 -16.27 4.55 18.74
CA PRO A 204 -16.26 5.57 17.69
C PRO A 204 -15.03 5.49 16.76
N LEU A 205 -13.99 4.71 17.12
CA LEU A 205 -12.73 4.60 16.37
C LEU A 205 -12.61 3.34 15.51
N CYS A 206 -13.41 2.30 15.77
CA CYS A 206 -13.33 1.02 15.05
C CYS A 206 -14.67 0.30 14.86
N ALA A 207 -15.78 0.93 15.29
CA ALA A 207 -17.15 0.40 15.20
C ALA A 207 -17.37 -0.99 15.86
N CYS A 208 -16.42 -1.46 16.68
CA CYS A 208 -16.57 -2.69 17.46
C CYS A 208 -17.69 -2.52 18.52
N PRO A 209 -18.72 -3.39 18.54
CA PRO A 209 -19.79 -3.33 19.54
C PRO A 209 -19.28 -3.47 20.98
N THR A 210 -20.00 -2.85 21.91
CA THR A 210 -19.63 -2.83 23.33
C THR A 210 -20.83 -2.43 24.19
N SER A 211 -20.73 -2.61 25.51
CA SER A 211 -21.73 -2.11 26.47
C SER A 211 -21.36 -0.70 26.95
N LEU A 212 -22.30 0.00 27.62
CA LEU A 212 -21.99 1.28 28.27
C LEU A 212 -21.03 1.18 29.48
N PHE A 213 -20.90 0.00 30.09
CA PHE A 213 -20.05 -0.22 31.26
C PHE A 213 -18.63 -0.70 30.92
N ALA A 214 -18.34 -1.00 29.64
CA ALA A 214 -16.98 -1.28 29.21
C ALA A 214 -16.06 -0.07 29.45
N SER A 215 -14.88 -0.31 30.03
CA SER A 215 -13.86 0.72 30.30
C SER A 215 -12.93 0.99 29.12
N SER A 216 -12.84 0.05 28.16
CA SER A 216 -12.02 0.16 26.96
C SER A 216 -12.56 -0.71 25.84
N CYS A 217 -12.23 -0.37 24.59
CA CYS A 217 -12.53 -1.21 23.43
C CYS A 217 -11.70 -2.50 23.44
N LEU A 218 -12.30 -3.61 23.00
CA LEU A 218 -11.63 -4.92 22.89
C LEU A 218 -10.77 -5.07 21.62
N ASP A 219 -10.97 -4.20 20.63
CA ASP A 219 -10.30 -4.25 19.33
C ASP A 219 -9.15 -3.23 19.28
N CYS A 220 -9.46 -1.93 19.22
CA CYS A 220 -8.45 -0.86 19.18
C CYS A 220 -7.88 -0.45 20.56
N GLY A 221 -8.33 -1.06 21.67
CA GLY A 221 -7.83 -0.77 23.02
C GLY A 221 -8.22 0.60 23.62
N ALA A 222 -8.89 1.48 22.87
CA ALA A 222 -9.20 2.84 23.29
C ALA A 222 -10.04 2.90 24.58
N PHE A 223 -9.63 3.71 25.55
CA PHE A 223 -10.35 3.88 26.82
C PHE A 223 -11.62 4.69 26.62
N PHE A 224 -12.74 4.17 27.11
CA PHE A 224 -14.02 4.88 27.07
C PHE A 224 -14.21 5.75 28.31
N ASP A 225 -15.01 6.80 28.17
CA ASP A 225 -15.45 7.59 29.31
C ASP A 225 -16.47 6.85 30.18
N GLU A 226 -16.40 7.05 31.51
CA GLU A 226 -17.32 6.48 32.50
C GLU A 226 -18.68 7.20 32.42
N GLU A 227 -19.73 6.48 32.01
CA GLU A 227 -21.09 7.03 31.91
C GLU A 227 -21.74 7.15 33.31
N GLU A 228 -22.49 8.24 33.52
CA GLU A 228 -23.07 8.55 34.83
C GLU A 228 -24.20 7.57 35.21
N THR A 229 -24.01 6.89 36.35
CA THR A 229 -24.87 5.81 36.85
C THR A 229 -25.04 5.88 38.37
N ASP A 230 -26.02 5.16 38.89
CA ASP A 230 -26.17 4.98 40.33
C ASP A 230 -25.08 4.06 40.92
N LEU A 231 -24.83 4.20 42.23
CA LEU A 231 -23.75 3.50 42.92
C LEU A 231 -23.94 1.97 42.97
N GLU A 232 -25.17 1.49 43.02
CA GLU A 232 -25.50 0.06 43.11
C GLU A 232 -25.26 -0.63 41.76
N THR A 233 -25.72 -0.02 40.67
CA THR A 233 -25.42 -0.43 39.29
C THR A 233 -23.90 -0.46 39.05
N ARG A 234 -23.18 0.58 39.51
CA ARG A 234 -21.72 0.66 39.33
C ARG A 234 -20.95 -0.38 40.15
N GLU A 235 -21.30 -0.58 41.41
CA GLU A 235 -20.66 -1.60 42.26
C GLU A 235 -20.96 -3.03 41.76
N ARG A 236 -22.16 -3.28 41.22
CA ARG A 236 -22.54 -4.55 40.57
C ARG A 236 -21.63 -4.89 39.38
N LEU A 237 -21.35 -3.92 38.51
CA LEU A 237 -20.62 -4.14 37.25
C LEU A 237 -19.09 -4.07 37.43
N ALA A 238 -18.59 -3.29 38.40
CA ALA A 238 -17.16 -3.16 38.66
C ALA A 238 -16.51 -4.43 39.28
N GLY A 239 -17.31 -5.30 39.91
CA GLY A 239 -16.79 -6.50 40.60
C GLY A 239 -16.32 -7.62 39.68
N GLU A 240 -16.95 -7.80 38.51
CA GLU A 240 -16.78 -8.97 37.63
C GLU A 240 -16.71 -8.57 36.14
N ALA A 241 -16.16 -7.40 35.82
CA ALA A 241 -16.29 -6.74 34.52
C ALA A 241 -16.17 -7.63 33.25
N PRO A 242 -15.21 -8.58 33.12
CA PRO A 242 -15.14 -9.44 31.93
C PRO A 242 -16.27 -10.48 31.86
N ALA A 243 -16.75 -10.97 33.00
CA ALA A 243 -17.90 -11.88 33.05
C ALA A 243 -19.20 -11.13 32.75
N SER A 244 -19.35 -9.90 33.27
CA SER A 244 -20.47 -9.02 32.94
C SER A 244 -20.51 -8.67 31.44
N LEU A 245 -19.36 -8.39 30.83
CA LEU A 245 -19.23 -8.19 29.38
C LEU A 245 -19.56 -9.45 28.57
N LEU A 246 -19.16 -10.64 29.04
CA LEU A 246 -19.49 -11.89 28.36
C LEU A 246 -21.00 -12.16 28.42
N SER A 247 -21.64 -12.00 29.58
CA SER A 247 -23.09 -12.14 29.71
C SER A 247 -23.88 -11.10 28.89
N PHE A 248 -23.31 -9.92 28.65
CA PHE A 248 -23.90 -8.91 27.75
C PHE A 248 -23.89 -9.39 26.29
N TYR A 249 -22.75 -9.89 25.80
CA TYR A 249 -22.69 -10.43 24.43
C TYR A 249 -23.52 -11.72 24.27
N ASP A 250 -23.52 -12.60 25.28
CA ASP A 250 -24.35 -13.81 25.26
C ASP A 250 -25.84 -13.44 25.14
N LEU A 251 -26.33 -12.51 25.97
CA LEU A 251 -27.73 -12.05 25.94
C LEU A 251 -28.11 -11.37 24.62
N ARG A 252 -27.25 -10.48 24.08
CA ARG A 252 -27.52 -9.83 22.79
C ARG A 252 -27.48 -10.78 21.60
N LEU A 253 -26.76 -11.90 21.70
CA LEU A 253 -26.76 -12.97 20.69
C LEU A 253 -27.88 -14.02 20.89
N GLU A 254 -28.54 -14.04 22.05
CA GLU A 254 -29.84 -14.70 22.23
C GLU A 254 -30.96 -13.87 21.56
N ASP A 255 -30.89 -12.54 21.61
CA ASP A 255 -31.81 -11.63 20.89
C ASP A 255 -31.57 -11.61 19.37
N ASP A 256 -30.30 -11.52 18.94
CA ASP A 256 -29.89 -11.34 17.54
C ASP A 256 -28.74 -12.29 17.13
N PRO A 257 -29.05 -13.57 16.82
CA PRO A 257 -28.05 -14.60 16.56
C PRO A 257 -27.35 -14.49 15.19
N GLU A 258 -27.72 -13.52 14.35
CA GLU A 258 -27.13 -13.28 13.01
C GLU A 258 -26.23 -12.03 12.96
N ASP A 259 -26.07 -11.32 14.09
CA ASP A 259 -25.22 -10.14 14.23
C ASP A 259 -23.71 -10.48 14.21
N ALA A 260 -23.11 -10.47 13.02
CA ALA A 260 -21.70 -10.77 12.80
C ALA A 260 -20.74 -9.88 13.60
N ASP A 261 -21.12 -8.63 13.89
CA ASP A 261 -20.31 -7.66 14.63
C ASP A 261 -20.30 -8.00 16.14
N LEU A 262 -21.42 -8.48 16.72
CA LEU A 262 -21.47 -8.98 18.10
C LEU A 262 -20.69 -10.29 18.27
N TRP A 263 -20.82 -11.23 17.32
CA TRP A 263 -20.02 -12.47 17.32
C TRP A 263 -18.51 -12.18 17.28
N TYR A 264 -18.09 -11.15 16.54
CA TYR A 264 -16.71 -10.69 16.50
C TYR A 264 -16.24 -10.12 17.84
N ALA A 265 -16.99 -9.18 18.44
CA ALA A 265 -16.66 -8.57 19.73
C ALA A 265 -16.57 -9.60 20.87
N ARG A 266 -17.48 -10.59 20.88
CA ARG A 266 -17.44 -11.74 21.79
C ARG A 266 -16.18 -12.59 21.60
N GLY A 267 -15.78 -12.82 20.36
CA GLY A 267 -14.54 -13.54 20.02
C GLY A 267 -13.30 -12.87 20.61
N LEU A 268 -13.17 -11.55 20.46
CA LEU A 268 -12.08 -10.76 21.05
C LEU A 268 -12.07 -10.81 22.58
N LEU A 269 -13.25 -10.73 23.23
CA LEU A 269 -13.35 -10.88 24.69
C LEU A 269 -12.84 -12.25 25.15
N LEU A 270 -13.26 -13.33 24.48
CA LEU A 270 -12.84 -14.69 24.83
C LEU A 270 -11.35 -14.92 24.59
N GLU A 271 -10.75 -14.33 23.55
CA GLU A 271 -9.29 -14.34 23.34
C GLU A 271 -8.57 -13.60 24.49
N SER A 272 -9.07 -12.43 24.91
CA SER A 272 -8.51 -11.69 26.06
C SER A 272 -8.58 -12.46 27.40
N LEU A 273 -9.53 -13.39 27.50
CA LEU A 273 -9.73 -14.27 28.65
C LEU A 273 -8.96 -15.61 28.54
N GLY A 274 -8.22 -15.84 27.45
CA GLY A 274 -7.51 -17.09 27.18
C GLY A 274 -8.44 -18.28 26.95
N GLN A 275 -9.66 -18.04 26.46
CA GLN A 275 -10.66 -19.05 26.13
C GLN A 275 -10.67 -19.34 24.62
N ASP A 276 -9.48 -19.64 24.08
CA ASP A 276 -9.18 -19.71 22.65
C ASP A 276 -10.17 -20.56 21.84
N ALA A 277 -10.69 -21.65 22.39
CA ALA A 277 -11.69 -22.49 21.72
C ALA A 277 -13.02 -21.76 21.48
N GLY A 278 -13.54 -21.03 22.49
CA GLY A 278 -14.77 -20.25 22.35
C GLY A 278 -14.57 -18.95 21.58
N ALA A 279 -13.35 -18.39 21.63
CA ALA A 279 -12.95 -17.29 20.77
C ALA A 279 -12.98 -17.71 19.28
N LEU A 280 -12.39 -18.85 18.95
CA LEU A 280 -12.38 -19.39 17.58
C LEU A 280 -13.80 -19.69 17.09
N GLU A 281 -14.63 -20.34 17.91
CA GLU A 281 -16.04 -20.62 17.58
C GLU A 281 -16.83 -19.33 17.29
N SER A 282 -16.66 -18.29 18.12
CA SER A 282 -17.34 -17.00 17.94
C SER A 282 -16.86 -16.28 16.67
N LEU A 283 -15.56 -16.31 16.38
CA LEU A 283 -15.00 -15.69 15.18
C LEU A 283 -15.33 -16.49 13.90
N GLU A 284 -15.34 -17.82 13.93
CA GLU A 284 -15.81 -18.66 12.81
C GLU A 284 -17.31 -18.40 12.53
N ARG A 285 -18.14 -18.19 13.56
CA ARG A 285 -19.55 -17.77 13.40
C ARG A 285 -19.68 -16.35 12.83
N ALA A 286 -18.89 -15.38 13.29
CA ALA A 286 -18.84 -14.04 12.69
C ALA A 286 -18.46 -14.08 11.20
N LYS A 287 -17.45 -14.90 10.83
CA LYS A 287 -17.04 -15.07 9.43
C LYS A 287 -18.09 -15.81 8.60
N ALA A 288 -18.83 -16.76 9.17
CA ALA A 288 -19.93 -17.42 8.46
C ALA A 288 -21.10 -16.47 8.14
N LEU A 289 -21.32 -15.45 8.97
CA LEU A 289 -22.35 -14.43 8.79
C LEU A 289 -21.90 -13.28 7.89
N SER A 290 -20.62 -12.89 7.93
CA SER A 290 -20.04 -11.87 7.05
C SER A 290 -18.67 -12.32 6.48
N PRO A 291 -18.66 -13.09 5.37
CA PRO A 291 -17.45 -13.74 4.85
C PRO A 291 -16.32 -12.80 4.43
N GLY A 292 -16.66 -11.60 3.94
CA GLY A 292 -15.69 -10.59 3.47
C GLY A 292 -15.09 -9.71 4.57
N THR A 293 -15.46 -9.87 5.84
CA THR A 293 -15.01 -8.96 6.90
C THR A 293 -13.56 -9.27 7.32
N ARG A 294 -12.60 -8.56 6.70
CA ARG A 294 -11.14 -8.71 6.89
C ARG A 294 -10.71 -8.76 8.37
N LYS A 295 -11.26 -7.87 9.22
CA LYS A 295 -10.97 -7.84 10.68
C LYS A 295 -11.25 -9.15 11.42
N VAL A 296 -12.30 -9.90 11.04
CA VAL A 296 -12.62 -11.22 11.61
C VAL A 296 -11.57 -12.24 11.18
N THR A 297 -11.19 -12.23 9.90
CA THR A 297 -10.20 -13.16 9.35
C THR A 297 -8.80 -12.92 9.96
N VAL A 298 -8.41 -11.66 10.20
CA VAL A 298 -7.17 -11.31 10.95
C VAL A 298 -7.20 -11.90 12.36
N ALA A 299 -8.31 -11.74 13.10
CA ALA A 299 -8.41 -12.23 14.47
C ALA A 299 -8.29 -13.76 14.56
N ILE A 300 -8.93 -14.50 13.64
CA ILE A 300 -8.79 -15.96 13.56
C ILE A 300 -7.33 -16.35 13.24
N THR A 301 -6.69 -15.69 12.27
CA THR A 301 -5.28 -15.92 11.91
C THR A 301 -4.35 -15.70 13.10
N ARG A 302 -4.57 -14.65 13.91
CA ARG A 302 -3.84 -14.37 15.17
C ARG A 302 -4.07 -15.44 16.24
N LEU A 303 -5.26 -16.01 16.31
CA LEU A 303 -5.63 -17.03 17.30
C LEU A 303 -5.08 -18.43 16.95
N LEU A 304 -5.10 -18.78 15.66
CA LEU A 304 -4.54 -20.03 15.13
C LEU A 304 -3.01 -20.06 15.13
N SER A 305 -2.32 -18.92 15.13
CA SER A 305 -0.85 -18.87 15.28
C SER A 305 -0.38 -18.97 16.74
N LYS A 306 -1.23 -18.60 17.71
CA LYS A 306 -0.97 -18.76 19.16
C LYS A 306 -1.13 -20.19 19.66
N THR A 307 -2.04 -20.95 19.08
CA THR A 307 -2.38 -22.32 19.52
C THR A 307 -1.57 -23.36 18.75
N PRO A 308 -0.87 -24.31 19.41
CA PRO A 308 -0.14 -25.37 18.71
C PRO A 308 -1.15 -26.25 17.94
N PRO A 309 -1.05 -26.35 16.60
CA PRO A 309 -2.18 -26.79 15.80
C PRO A 309 -2.51 -28.28 16.01
N ALA A 310 -3.74 -28.54 16.43
CA ALA A 310 -4.37 -29.83 16.20
C ALA A 310 -4.47 -30.10 14.69
N SER A 311 -4.49 -31.39 14.29
CA SER A 311 -4.47 -31.81 12.88
C SER A 311 -5.61 -31.18 12.07
N GLY A 312 -5.28 -30.20 11.22
CA GLY A 312 -6.21 -29.41 10.41
C GLY A 312 -6.09 -27.89 10.60
N GLY A 313 -5.48 -27.41 11.69
CA GLY A 313 -5.32 -25.95 11.94
C GLY A 313 -4.45 -25.25 10.88
N SER A 314 -3.33 -25.86 10.51
CA SER A 314 -2.37 -25.32 9.53
C SER A 314 -2.96 -25.12 8.14
N ASP A 315 -3.88 -26.00 7.72
CA ASP A 315 -4.48 -25.96 6.39
C ASP A 315 -5.65 -24.96 6.34
N ARG A 316 -6.37 -24.75 7.45
CA ARG A 316 -7.30 -23.61 7.60
C ARG A 316 -6.56 -22.29 7.53
N LEU A 317 -5.45 -22.14 8.26
CA LEU A 317 -4.61 -20.94 8.26
C LEU A 317 -4.12 -20.61 6.83
N ARG A 318 -3.58 -21.60 6.10
CA ARG A 318 -3.14 -21.44 4.71
C ARG A 318 -4.30 -21.08 3.77
N SER A 319 -5.44 -21.77 3.89
CA SER A 319 -6.64 -21.47 3.09
C SER A 319 -7.22 -20.08 3.36
N MET A 320 -7.05 -19.56 4.57
CA MET A 320 -7.53 -18.22 4.94
C MET A 320 -6.59 -17.12 4.47
N LEU A 321 -5.27 -17.31 4.58
CA LEU A 321 -4.28 -16.36 4.05
C LEU A 321 -4.48 -16.15 2.54
N HIS A 322 -4.68 -17.21 1.76
CA HIS A 322 -5.01 -17.08 0.33
C HIS A 322 -6.25 -16.21 0.05
N THR A 323 -7.27 -16.21 0.91
CA THR A 323 -8.46 -15.34 0.75
C THR A 323 -8.28 -13.90 1.22
N MET A 324 -7.10 -13.49 1.68
CA MET A 324 -6.84 -12.12 2.16
C MET A 324 -5.95 -11.29 1.23
N VAL A 325 -5.35 -11.92 0.21
CA VAL A 325 -4.41 -11.30 -0.74
C VAL A 325 -5.12 -10.58 -1.90
N GLU A 326 -6.40 -10.87 -2.15
CA GLU A 326 -7.13 -10.35 -3.32
C GLU A 326 -7.79 -8.96 -3.12
N ASP A 327 -7.78 -8.39 -1.89
CA ASP A 327 -8.48 -7.13 -1.56
C ASP A 327 -7.55 -5.89 -1.49
N VAL A 328 -7.64 -5.02 -2.50
CA VAL A 328 -6.80 -3.82 -2.73
C VAL A 328 -7.16 -2.62 -1.83
N ALA A 329 -8.23 -2.68 -1.02
CA ALA A 329 -8.72 -1.54 -0.23
C ALA A 329 -7.82 -1.07 0.94
N PHE A 330 -6.73 -1.80 1.23
CA PHE A 330 -5.93 -1.66 2.46
C PHE A 330 -5.29 -0.27 2.65
N GLU A 331 -4.72 0.30 1.59
CA GLU A 331 -4.07 1.62 1.57
C GLU A 331 -4.97 2.77 2.05
N GLN A 332 -6.21 2.80 1.53
CA GLN A 332 -7.11 3.94 1.74
C GLN A 332 -7.70 3.95 3.15
N GLU A 333 -8.02 2.77 3.70
CA GLU A 333 -8.46 2.64 5.10
C GLU A 333 -7.31 2.94 6.08
N MET A 334 -6.08 2.48 5.80
CA MET A 334 -4.91 2.78 6.63
C MET A 334 -4.63 4.29 6.71
N THR A 335 -4.72 4.97 5.57
CA THR A 335 -4.58 6.43 5.47
C THR A 335 -5.67 7.17 6.26
N ALA A 336 -6.91 6.64 6.29
CA ALA A 336 -7.99 7.21 7.09
C ALA A 336 -7.78 7.00 8.60
N VAL A 337 -7.27 5.83 9.01
CA VAL A 337 -6.92 5.53 10.41
C VAL A 337 -5.76 6.39 10.91
N GLN A 338 -4.69 6.57 10.11
CA GLN A 338 -3.60 7.48 10.48
C GLN A 338 -4.07 8.91 10.71
N ARG A 339 -5.02 9.39 9.88
CA ARG A 339 -5.65 10.71 10.01
C ARG A 339 -6.51 10.82 11.28
N SER A 340 -7.20 9.76 11.70
CA SER A 340 -8.00 9.75 12.93
C SER A 340 -7.16 9.67 14.21
N LEU A 341 -5.92 9.18 14.12
CA LEU A 341 -4.97 9.07 15.24
C LEU A 341 -4.21 10.36 15.58
N GLY A 342 -4.45 11.47 14.86
CA GLY A 342 -3.90 12.78 15.20
C GLY A 342 -2.38 12.90 15.03
N LEU A 343 -1.78 12.11 14.13
CA LEU A 343 -0.33 12.07 13.92
C LEU A 343 0.22 13.27 13.12
N GLU A 344 -0.63 14.12 12.54
CA GLU A 344 -0.24 15.34 11.80
C GLU A 344 0.31 16.46 12.71
N GLY A 345 1.45 16.20 13.36
CA GLY A 345 2.38 17.25 13.78
C GLY A 345 3.52 17.42 12.76
N PRO A 346 4.52 18.28 13.05
CA PRO A 346 5.64 18.52 12.13
C PRO A 346 6.45 17.24 11.88
N ALA A 347 7.05 17.15 10.69
CA ALA A 347 8.00 16.08 10.36
C ALA A 347 9.17 16.04 11.35
N CYS A 348 9.61 14.84 11.74
CA CYS A 348 10.75 14.68 12.63
C CYS A 348 12.05 15.08 11.93
N PRO A 349 12.83 16.07 12.43
CA PRO A 349 14.07 16.55 11.79
C PRO A 349 15.24 15.53 11.81
N PHE A 350 14.97 14.27 12.14
CA PHE A 350 15.92 13.16 12.14
C PHE A 350 15.45 11.93 11.34
N CYS A 351 14.19 11.89 10.89
CA CYS A 351 13.64 10.74 10.15
C CYS A 351 12.41 11.05 9.27
N ASP A 352 12.01 12.31 9.14
CA ASP A 352 10.85 12.85 8.39
C ASP A 352 9.45 12.36 8.81
N GLU A 353 9.36 11.27 9.58
CA GLU A 353 8.10 10.73 10.09
C GLU A 353 7.33 11.78 10.95
N PRO A 354 6.02 11.98 10.73
CA PRO A 354 5.27 13.04 11.41
C PRO A 354 5.11 12.73 12.90
N VAL A 355 5.53 13.67 13.76
CA VAL A 355 5.55 13.49 15.22
C VAL A 355 4.47 14.31 15.91
N PRO A 356 3.75 13.76 16.91
CA PRO A 356 2.74 14.51 17.66
C PRO A 356 3.30 15.85 18.20
N PRO A 357 2.53 16.96 18.16
CA PRO A 357 3.06 18.31 18.42
C PRO A 357 3.80 18.52 19.76
N ASP A 358 3.45 17.75 20.79
CA ASP A 358 4.04 17.81 22.15
C ASP A 358 5.11 16.72 22.41
N ALA A 359 5.49 15.93 21.38
CA ALA A 359 6.45 14.85 21.52
C ALA A 359 7.84 15.39 21.92
N ARG A 360 8.39 14.85 23.01
CA ARG A 360 9.78 15.12 23.45
C ARG A 360 10.81 14.18 22.84
N THR A 361 10.33 13.07 22.28
CA THR A 361 11.09 12.04 21.56
C THR A 361 10.22 11.54 20.42
N CYS A 362 10.79 11.40 19.22
CA CYS A 362 10.07 10.84 18.08
C CYS A 362 9.65 9.38 18.37
N PRO A 363 8.39 8.95 18.16
CA PRO A 363 8.00 7.55 18.36
C PRO A 363 8.69 6.58 17.39
N ALA A 364 8.99 7.02 16.16
CA ALA A 364 9.61 6.20 15.13
C ALA A 364 11.13 6.03 15.34
N CYS A 365 11.89 7.13 15.44
CA CYS A 365 13.36 7.09 15.55
C CYS A 365 13.90 7.33 16.97
N SER A 366 13.05 7.41 18.01
CA SER A 366 13.41 7.63 19.43
C SER A 366 14.29 8.85 19.77
N MET A 367 14.71 9.64 18.78
CA MET A 367 15.55 10.82 18.97
C MET A 367 14.82 11.87 19.81
N THR A 368 15.51 12.42 20.81
CA THR A 368 15.03 13.55 21.61
C THR A 368 14.82 14.74 20.68
N LEU A 369 13.56 15.14 20.52
CA LEU A 369 13.21 16.30 19.71
C LEU A 369 13.71 17.56 20.43
N PRO A 370 14.35 18.51 19.71
CA PRO A 370 14.98 19.67 20.34
C PRO A 370 13.91 20.47 21.12
N SER A 371 14.11 20.63 22.44
CA SER A 371 13.15 21.35 23.26
C SER A 371 12.98 22.77 22.73
N ARG A 372 11.73 23.18 22.47
CA ARG A 372 11.36 24.45 21.80
C ARG A 372 11.61 25.67 22.69
N THR A 373 12.86 25.90 23.04
CA THR A 373 13.34 27.10 23.72
C THR A 373 13.29 28.27 22.75
N LEU A 374 12.29 29.15 22.92
CA LEU A 374 12.31 30.47 22.33
C LEU A 374 13.65 31.15 22.68
N PRO A 375 14.42 31.69 21.70
CA PRO A 375 15.68 32.36 21.99
C PRO A 375 15.50 33.49 23.00
N GLU A 376 16.37 33.55 24.01
CA GLU A 376 16.22 34.48 25.14
C GLU A 376 16.37 35.96 24.74
N ALA A 377 16.87 36.23 23.52
CA ALA A 377 16.87 37.53 22.87
C ALA A 377 15.47 38.08 22.50
N ALA A 378 14.43 37.23 22.48
CA ALA A 378 13.07 37.58 22.04
C ALA A 378 12.11 37.93 23.20
N ARG A 379 12.63 38.44 24.33
CA ARG A 379 11.79 39.05 25.38
C ARG A 379 11.73 40.58 25.17
N PRO A 380 10.60 41.15 24.71
CA PRO A 380 10.46 42.61 24.68
C PRO A 380 10.57 43.19 26.10
N LYS A 381 11.13 44.39 26.22
CA LYS A 381 11.16 45.09 27.50
C LYS A 381 9.80 45.72 27.77
N VAL A 382 9.19 45.31 28.87
CA VAL A 382 7.86 45.74 29.33
C VAL A 382 7.72 47.27 29.47
N GLU A 383 8.83 48.01 29.53
CA GLU A 383 8.86 49.48 29.61
C GLU A 383 8.56 50.15 28.25
N GLU A 384 9.06 49.65 27.12
CA GLU A 384 8.80 50.23 25.78
C GLU A 384 7.35 49.97 25.33
N GLU A 385 6.78 48.83 25.72
CA GLU A 385 5.40 48.46 25.41
C GLU A 385 4.38 49.35 26.15
N GLN A 386 4.75 49.87 27.33
CA GLN A 386 3.90 50.78 28.11
C GLN A 386 3.91 52.21 27.54
N ASP A 387 5.05 52.72 27.08
CA ASP A 387 5.12 54.04 26.42
C ASP A 387 4.39 54.04 25.06
N LEU A 388 4.51 52.95 24.28
CA LEU A 388 3.74 52.77 23.04
C LEU A 388 2.22 52.72 23.30
N LEU A 389 1.79 51.96 24.30
CA LEU A 389 0.36 51.88 24.67
C LEU A 389 -0.16 53.22 25.22
N ALA A 390 0.66 53.97 25.96
CA ALA A 390 0.31 55.31 26.44
C ALA A 390 0.17 56.32 25.30
N SER A 391 1.05 56.27 24.29
CA SER A 391 0.93 57.10 23.07
C SER A 391 -0.36 56.78 22.31
N LEU A 392 -0.62 55.50 22.05
CA LEU A 392 -1.78 55.05 21.29
C LEU A 392 -3.11 55.44 21.98
N LEU A 393 -3.15 55.34 23.32
CA LEU A 393 -4.31 55.75 24.12
C LEU A 393 -4.54 57.28 24.12
N GLU A 394 -3.53 58.11 23.91
CA GLU A 394 -3.68 59.57 23.88
C GLU A 394 -4.10 60.08 22.49
N ASP A 395 -3.68 59.42 21.41
CA ASP A 395 -4.18 59.72 20.06
C ASP A 395 -5.62 59.23 19.86
N LEU A 396 -5.99 58.03 20.34
CA LEU A 396 -7.39 57.57 20.36
C LEU A 396 -8.33 58.49 21.19
N ARG A 397 -7.80 59.22 22.18
CA ARG A 397 -8.57 60.25 22.93
C ARG A 397 -8.80 61.54 22.14
N ARG A 398 -7.98 61.84 21.12
CA ARG A 398 -8.16 63.02 20.25
C ARG A 398 -9.29 62.82 19.26
N GLU A 399 -9.43 61.62 18.69
CA GLU A 399 -10.50 61.30 17.75
C GLU A 399 -11.89 61.26 18.41
N ALA A 400 -11.94 61.02 19.73
CA ALA A 400 -13.18 60.87 20.50
C ALA A 400 -13.94 62.18 20.86
N ARG A 401 -13.70 63.32 20.18
CA ARG A 401 -14.37 64.61 20.49
C ARG A 401 -14.71 65.51 19.28
N ALA A 402 -15.81 65.23 18.58
CA ALA A 402 -16.97 66.14 18.41
C ALA A 402 -17.97 65.60 17.33
N PRO A 403 -19.29 65.77 17.50
CA PRO A 403 -20.31 65.37 16.52
C PRO A 403 -20.95 66.55 15.76
N GLU A 404 -21.72 66.26 14.70
CA GLU A 404 -23.04 66.86 14.38
C GLU A 404 -23.79 66.01 13.31
N PRO A 405 -25.10 66.21 13.02
CA PRO A 405 -26.04 65.08 13.04
C PRO A 405 -26.75 64.71 11.71
N VAL A 406 -27.38 63.53 11.71
CA VAL A 406 -28.48 63.13 10.81
C VAL A 406 -29.63 62.54 11.67
N ALA A 407 -30.87 62.65 11.19
CA ALA A 407 -32.09 62.58 12.01
C ALA A 407 -32.61 61.16 12.34
N GLU A 408 -33.54 61.13 13.30
CA GLU A 408 -34.21 59.95 13.87
C GLU A 408 -35.23 59.30 12.93
N LEU A 409 -35.44 57.99 13.10
CA LEU A 409 -36.68 57.28 12.78
C LEU A 409 -36.87 56.15 13.82
N GLU A 410 -38.11 55.95 14.30
CA GLU A 410 -38.40 55.12 15.48
C GLU A 410 -38.38 53.60 15.21
N PRO A 411 -38.12 52.76 16.23
CA PRO A 411 -38.15 51.31 16.10
C PRO A 411 -39.57 50.75 16.04
N SER A 412 -39.86 49.94 15.01
CA SER A 412 -41.06 49.09 14.97
C SER A 412 -40.82 47.72 15.61
N THR A 413 -41.85 47.18 16.27
CA THR A 413 -41.83 45.84 16.89
C THR A 413 -41.85 44.72 15.85
N PRO A 414 -41.22 43.55 16.14
CA PRO A 414 -41.27 42.39 15.25
C PRO A 414 -42.72 41.85 15.11
N PRO A 415 -43.07 41.29 13.94
CA PRO A 415 -44.42 40.78 13.69
C PRO A 415 -44.71 39.50 14.49
N THR A 416 -46.00 39.27 14.78
CA THR A 416 -46.51 37.99 15.28
C THR A 416 -46.58 36.96 14.15
N LEU A 417 -46.69 35.67 14.51
CA LEU A 417 -46.74 34.56 13.54
C LEU A 417 -47.84 34.75 12.49
N ASP A 418 -49.04 35.19 12.89
CA ASP A 418 -50.16 35.49 11.97
C ASP A 418 -49.78 36.55 10.93
N GLY A 419 -48.97 37.55 11.29
CA GLY A 419 -48.48 38.57 10.37
C GLY A 419 -47.40 38.06 9.42
N MET A 420 -46.64 37.03 9.81
CA MET A 420 -45.71 36.33 8.92
C MET A 420 -46.45 35.41 7.94
N VAL A 421 -47.51 34.73 8.41
CA VAL A 421 -48.40 33.93 7.54
C VAL A 421 -49.12 34.84 6.54
N GLN A 422 -49.74 35.93 7.00
CA GLN A 422 -50.42 36.88 6.11
C GLN A 422 -49.45 37.48 5.08
N ALA A 423 -48.23 37.86 5.49
CA ALA A 423 -47.22 38.37 4.54
C ALA A 423 -46.73 37.31 3.53
N PHE A 424 -46.80 36.03 3.88
CA PHE A 424 -46.51 34.92 2.95
C PHE A 424 -47.68 34.65 2.01
N GLU A 425 -48.92 34.61 2.50
CA GLU A 425 -50.14 34.46 1.68
C GLU A 425 -50.34 35.65 0.74
N GLU A 426 -50.02 36.89 1.15
CA GLU A 426 -50.03 38.09 0.29
C GLU A 426 -48.85 38.12 -0.71
N SER A 427 -47.84 37.25 -0.56
CA SER A 427 -46.71 37.14 -1.50
C SER A 427 -46.91 36.12 -2.62
N LEU A 428 -47.91 35.24 -2.49
CA LEU A 428 -48.25 34.20 -3.46
C LEU A 428 -49.42 34.66 -4.34
N SER A 429 -49.48 34.21 -5.59
CA SER A 429 -50.66 34.45 -6.42
C SER A 429 -51.84 33.57 -5.96
N PRO A 430 -53.10 33.96 -6.26
CA PRO A 430 -54.27 33.19 -5.83
C PRO A 430 -54.30 31.73 -6.32
N GLU A 431 -53.71 31.44 -7.47
CA GLU A 431 -53.63 30.08 -8.01
C GLU A 431 -52.55 29.23 -7.30
N GLU A 432 -51.42 29.84 -6.92
CA GLU A 432 -50.36 29.19 -6.14
C GLU A 432 -50.82 28.90 -4.70
N LEU A 433 -51.56 29.83 -4.08
CA LEU A 433 -52.15 29.63 -2.76
C LEU A 433 -53.17 28.47 -2.77
N GLU A 434 -54.02 28.40 -3.79
CA GLU A 434 -54.99 27.30 -3.96
C GLU A 434 -54.31 25.95 -4.31
N ALA A 435 -53.12 25.97 -4.90
CA ALA A 435 -52.31 24.77 -5.14
C ALA A 435 -51.62 24.28 -3.85
N ALA A 436 -51.01 25.19 -3.09
CA ALA A 436 -50.38 24.88 -1.80
C ALA A 436 -51.38 24.33 -0.78
N GLN A 437 -52.57 24.93 -0.70
CA GLN A 437 -53.65 24.46 0.20
C GLN A 437 -54.19 23.08 -0.20
N ARG A 438 -54.23 22.73 -1.50
CA ARG A 438 -54.57 21.36 -1.94
C ARG A 438 -53.48 20.35 -1.60
N ALA A 439 -52.21 20.65 -1.90
CA ALA A 439 -51.10 19.75 -1.61
C ALA A 439 -50.98 19.42 -0.10
N THR A 440 -51.25 20.42 0.76
CA THR A 440 -51.29 20.22 2.22
C THR A 440 -52.47 19.36 2.67
N LEU A 441 -53.59 19.40 1.93
CA LEU A 441 -54.80 18.62 2.25
C LEU A 441 -54.71 17.15 1.81
N ASP A 442 -54.13 16.88 0.63
CA ASP A 442 -53.90 15.50 0.16
C ASP A 442 -52.94 14.74 1.09
N TRP A 443 -51.83 15.37 1.53
CA TRP A 443 -50.92 14.76 2.52
C TRP A 443 -51.64 14.40 3.84
N LEU A 444 -52.55 15.27 4.30
CA LEU A 444 -53.38 15.04 5.49
C LEU A 444 -54.44 13.94 5.34
N MET A 445 -54.69 13.46 4.11
CA MET A 445 -55.59 12.34 3.82
C MET A 445 -54.84 11.01 3.73
N ASP A 446 -53.69 10.96 3.05
CA ASP A 446 -52.82 9.77 3.00
C ASP A 446 -52.39 9.33 4.41
N GLU A 447 -51.96 10.28 5.24
CA GLU A 447 -51.57 10.06 6.65
C GLU A 447 -52.74 9.55 7.52
N LEU A 448 -53.99 9.68 7.05
CA LEU A 448 -55.18 9.15 7.70
C LEU A 448 -55.52 7.72 7.24
N GLU A 449 -55.36 7.38 5.96
CA GLU A 449 -55.72 6.06 5.44
C GLU A 449 -54.77 4.95 5.89
N GLU A 450 -53.48 5.23 6.12
CA GLU A 450 -52.53 4.23 6.66
C GLU A 450 -52.86 3.83 8.12
N SER A 451 -53.74 4.57 8.81
CA SER A 451 -54.08 4.32 10.23
C SER A 451 -55.14 3.22 10.48
N ILE A 452 -55.77 2.63 9.44
CA ILE A 452 -56.90 1.69 9.59
C ILE A 452 -56.79 0.45 8.68
N GLY A 453 -56.28 -0.66 9.21
CA GLY A 453 -56.33 -1.99 8.56
C GLY A 453 -57.48 -2.90 9.04
N PRO A 454 -57.60 -4.13 8.48
CA PRO A 454 -58.35 -5.22 9.13
C PRO A 454 -57.59 -6.58 9.21
N GLU A 455 -58.09 -7.47 10.08
CA GLU A 455 -57.48 -8.74 10.53
C GLU A 455 -57.95 -9.99 9.73
N GLU A 456 -57.26 -11.13 9.79
CA GLU A 456 -57.52 -12.28 10.72
C GLU A 456 -56.72 -13.58 10.35
N ALA A 457 -56.93 -14.71 11.06
CA ALA A 457 -56.05 -15.91 11.11
C ALA A 457 -56.85 -17.24 10.81
N PRO A 458 -56.51 -18.52 11.22
CA PRO A 458 -55.34 -19.10 11.92
C PRO A 458 -54.84 -20.53 11.44
N SER A 459 -53.95 -21.14 12.26
CA SER A 459 -53.16 -22.42 12.19
C SER A 459 -53.91 -23.77 11.99
N PRO A 460 -53.24 -24.92 11.65
CA PRO A 460 -52.68 -25.87 12.67
C PRO A 460 -51.43 -26.76 12.27
N ALA A 461 -50.96 -27.64 13.18
CA ALA A 461 -49.87 -28.66 13.06
C ALA A 461 -50.14 -29.91 13.98
N PRO A 462 -49.28 -30.96 14.19
CA PRO A 462 -48.09 -31.53 13.50
C PRO A 462 -48.42 -32.96 12.93
N PRO A 463 -47.94 -34.22 13.30
CA PRO A 463 -46.81 -34.82 14.09
C PRO A 463 -45.95 -35.92 13.32
N PRO A 464 -44.97 -36.66 13.94
CA PRO A 464 -43.95 -37.50 13.22
C PRO A 464 -43.83 -39.05 13.55
N HIS A 465 -42.88 -39.75 12.86
CA HIS A 465 -42.31 -41.14 13.09
C HIS A 465 -43.19 -42.38 12.68
N PRO A 466 -42.74 -43.68 12.66
CA PRO A 466 -41.47 -44.29 13.13
C PRO A 466 -40.77 -45.40 12.24
N SER A 467 -39.68 -45.93 12.81
CA SER A 467 -38.75 -47.03 12.45
C SER A 467 -39.21 -48.34 11.77
N SER A 468 -38.26 -49.01 11.08
CA SER A 468 -37.91 -50.42 11.40
C SER A 468 -36.42 -50.77 11.08
N SER A 469 -35.78 -51.54 11.96
CA SER A 469 -34.43 -52.13 11.83
C SER A 469 -34.57 -53.65 11.48
N PRO A 470 -33.57 -54.58 11.51
CA PRO A 470 -32.23 -54.55 12.14
C PRO A 470 -31.03 -55.18 11.37
N ALA A 471 -29.85 -55.11 11.97
CA ALA A 471 -28.61 -55.84 11.59
C ALA A 471 -28.49 -57.22 12.29
N PRO A 472 -27.41 -58.00 12.04
CA PRO A 472 -26.28 -58.08 13.01
C PRO A 472 -24.90 -58.22 12.31
N ALA A 473 -23.72 -58.40 12.93
CA ALA A 473 -23.25 -58.56 14.32
C ALA A 473 -21.83 -57.93 14.47
N SER A 474 -21.45 -57.21 15.53
CA SER A 474 -20.83 -57.68 16.81
C SER A 474 -19.37 -58.17 16.74
N GLY A 475 -18.47 -57.88 17.70
CA GLY A 475 -18.59 -57.03 18.91
C GLY A 475 -17.47 -57.27 19.97
N LEU A 476 -17.65 -56.68 21.18
CA LEU A 476 -16.77 -56.70 22.38
C LEU A 476 -15.55 -55.74 22.34
N GLY A 477 -15.27 -54.88 23.34
CA GLY A 477 -15.99 -54.40 24.54
C GLY A 477 -14.99 -53.99 25.66
N ALA A 478 -15.28 -53.20 26.70
CA ALA A 478 -16.33 -52.27 27.13
C ALA A 478 -16.13 -52.03 28.68
N ARG A 479 -16.90 -51.10 29.29
CA ARG A 479 -17.13 -50.85 30.75
C ARG A 479 -16.22 -49.83 31.46
N PHE A 480 -16.68 -49.01 32.44
CA PHE A 480 -17.99 -48.36 32.74
C PHE A 480 -17.85 -47.49 34.02
N HIS A 481 -18.39 -46.25 34.05
CA HIS A 481 -19.17 -45.60 35.14
C HIS A 481 -19.05 -44.06 35.24
N ILE A 482 -20.12 -43.45 35.78
CA ILE A 482 -20.55 -42.02 35.80
C ILE A 482 -21.34 -41.89 37.14
N PRO A 483 -21.21 -40.85 38.02
CA PRO A 483 -21.79 -39.50 37.74
C PRO A 483 -21.28 -38.22 38.50
N THR A 484 -21.61 -37.06 37.91
CA THR A 484 -22.07 -35.78 38.50
C THR A 484 -21.31 -34.96 39.59
N SER A 485 -21.20 -33.65 39.27
CA SER A 485 -21.63 -32.46 40.07
C SER A 485 -20.61 -31.45 40.67
N ARG A 486 -20.88 -30.17 40.33
CA ARG A 486 -20.70 -28.88 41.04
C ARG A 486 -19.73 -28.76 42.23
N GLY A 487 -18.91 -27.70 42.24
CA GLY A 487 -18.28 -27.16 43.45
C GLY A 487 -17.30 -25.99 43.21
N PHE A 488 -17.78 -24.75 43.27
CA PHE A 488 -16.95 -23.52 43.17
C PHE A 488 -16.63 -22.95 44.58
N LEU A 489 -15.71 -21.98 44.64
CA LEU A 489 -15.44 -21.04 45.76
C LEU A 489 -14.83 -21.55 47.10
N SER A 490 -13.50 -21.45 47.19
CA SER A 490 -12.76 -20.44 47.99
C SER A 490 -12.83 -20.33 49.54
N ARG A 491 -11.64 -20.02 50.10
CA ARG A 491 -11.35 -19.18 51.31
C ARG A 491 -11.82 -19.64 52.71
N SER A 492 -10.82 -20.03 53.51
CA SER A 492 -10.64 -19.51 54.89
C SER A 492 -9.20 -18.98 55.06
N ARG A 493 -8.86 -18.33 56.20
CA ARG A 493 -7.82 -17.26 56.25
C ARG A 493 -7.01 -17.29 57.57
N VAL A 494 -5.87 -16.57 57.59
CA VAL A 494 -5.15 -15.99 58.77
C VAL A 494 -4.02 -16.81 59.48
N GLN A 495 -2.76 -16.45 59.13
CA GLN A 495 -1.59 -16.17 60.02
C GLN A 495 -0.90 -17.32 60.81
N ARG A 496 0.40 -17.26 61.23
CA ARG A 496 1.42 -16.17 61.24
C ARG A 496 2.88 -16.72 61.34
N ARG A 497 3.85 -16.14 60.59
CA ARG A 497 5.34 -16.07 60.80
C ARG A 497 6.16 -17.39 60.99
N GLY A 498 7.40 -17.53 60.49
CA GLY A 498 8.18 -16.73 59.52
C GLY A 498 9.72 -16.82 59.65
N PHE A 499 10.44 -16.94 58.53
CA PHE A 499 11.91 -16.78 58.32
C PHE A 499 12.85 -17.82 59.02
N VAL A 500 14.10 -18.09 58.61
CA VAL A 500 15.05 -17.34 57.74
C VAL A 500 15.93 -18.27 56.84
N ASN A 501 16.48 -17.68 55.78
CA ASN A 501 17.52 -18.07 54.79
C ASN A 501 18.65 -19.05 55.20
N GLY A 502 19.30 -19.69 54.20
CA GLY A 502 20.73 -20.06 54.29
C GLY A 502 21.22 -21.18 53.35
N ALA A 503 22.21 -20.89 52.49
CA ALA A 503 22.89 -21.88 51.62
C ALA A 503 24.08 -22.57 52.32
N GLY A 504 24.57 -23.69 51.77
CA GLY A 504 25.80 -24.38 52.25
C GLY A 504 26.18 -25.60 51.40
N SER A 505 27.47 -25.93 51.30
CA SER A 505 27.99 -26.92 50.33
C SER A 505 28.99 -27.93 50.93
N VAL A 506 28.94 -29.17 50.43
CA VAL A 506 29.93 -30.29 50.42
C VAL A 506 30.55 -30.88 51.71
N ASN A 507 30.89 -32.18 51.57
CA ASN A 507 31.93 -32.98 52.24
C ASN A 507 31.71 -33.58 53.65
N GLY A 508 32.12 -34.85 53.81
CA GLY A 508 32.32 -35.51 55.12
C GLY A 508 32.45 -37.05 55.06
N ARG A 509 33.61 -37.62 55.41
CA ARG A 509 33.84 -39.08 55.57
C ARG A 509 33.66 -39.53 57.02
N ALA A 510 33.34 -40.81 57.23
CA ALA A 510 33.65 -41.52 58.49
C ALA A 510 34.03 -43.00 58.26
N ARG A 511 34.80 -43.58 59.19
CA ARG A 511 35.30 -44.98 59.22
C ARG A 511 35.55 -45.37 60.68
N VAL A 512 35.13 -46.56 61.14
CA VAL A 512 35.78 -47.33 62.22
C VAL A 512 35.31 -48.81 62.21
N ASN A 513 36.06 -49.70 62.89
CA ASN A 513 35.85 -51.16 62.90
C ASN A 513 35.23 -51.67 64.24
N GLY A 514 34.72 -52.91 64.25
CA GLY A 514 34.26 -53.68 65.42
C GLY A 514 34.49 -55.19 65.25
N LEU A 515 34.35 -56.02 66.30
CA LEU A 515 34.92 -57.38 66.39
C LEU A 515 33.96 -58.51 66.85
N VAL A 516 34.06 -59.68 66.17
CA VAL A 516 34.26 -61.07 66.72
C VAL A 516 33.10 -62.00 67.22
N ASN A 517 33.16 -63.27 66.75
CA ASN A 517 32.67 -64.60 67.26
C ASN A 517 31.18 -65.02 67.26
N GLY A 518 30.92 -66.35 67.07
CA GLY A 518 29.56 -66.92 67.25
C GLY A 518 29.19 -68.44 67.16
N GLN A 519 30.01 -69.40 66.67
CA GLN A 519 29.76 -70.88 66.66
C GLN A 519 28.50 -71.50 65.96
N GLY A 520 28.61 -72.79 65.52
CA GLY A 520 27.49 -73.68 65.12
C GLY A 520 27.85 -74.75 64.05
N THR A 521 27.55 -76.04 64.25
CA THR A 521 27.92 -77.17 63.34
C THR A 521 26.79 -78.22 63.15
N GLY A 522 26.70 -78.94 62.00
CA GLY A 522 25.54 -79.84 61.73
C GLY A 522 25.50 -80.74 60.46
N LEU A 523 26.60 -81.41 60.10
CA LEU A 523 26.81 -82.62 59.24
C LEU A 523 25.66 -83.43 58.52
N VAL A 524 26.07 -84.04 57.36
CA VAL A 524 25.62 -85.29 56.65
C VAL A 524 24.59 -85.28 55.47
N ASN A 525 25.14 -85.25 54.24
CA ASN A 525 24.93 -86.08 53.04
C ASN A 525 23.59 -86.79 52.66
N GLY A 526 23.22 -86.64 51.38
CA GLY A 526 22.48 -87.60 50.54
C GLY A 526 22.86 -87.45 49.05
N ARG A 527 22.90 -88.52 48.24
CA ARG A 527 23.42 -88.52 46.84
C ARG A 527 22.33 -88.74 45.79
N GLY A 528 22.46 -88.07 44.63
CA GLY A 528 21.71 -88.39 43.40
C GLY A 528 22.25 -87.66 42.16
N HIS A 529 22.52 -88.40 41.08
CA HIS A 529 22.58 -87.89 39.70
C HIS A 529 21.22 -88.25 39.03
N VAL A 530 20.77 -87.75 37.87
CA VAL A 530 21.46 -87.37 36.62
C VAL A 530 20.68 -86.31 35.81
N ASN A 531 21.43 -85.58 34.96
CA ASN A 531 21.09 -85.02 33.65
C ASN A 531 19.88 -84.07 33.46
N GLY A 532 20.19 -82.85 33.03
CA GLY A 532 19.27 -81.92 32.38
C GLY A 532 19.99 -80.64 31.92
N PHE A 533 20.36 -80.55 30.64
CA PHE A 533 20.84 -79.31 30.02
C PHE A 533 19.67 -78.48 29.49
N VAL A 534 19.79 -77.14 29.52
CA VAL A 534 19.70 -76.21 28.35
C VAL A 534 19.50 -74.76 28.84
N ASN A 535 20.38 -73.87 28.37
CA ASN A 535 20.30 -72.39 28.28
C ASN A 535 19.96 -71.52 29.52
N GLY A 536 20.75 -70.45 29.73
CA GLY A 536 20.24 -69.20 30.34
C GLY A 536 21.11 -68.50 31.40
N ARG A 537 22.15 -67.77 30.96
CA ARG A 537 22.83 -66.63 31.65
C ARG A 537 22.76 -66.57 33.21
N GLY A 538 23.85 -66.94 33.87
CA GLY A 538 24.12 -66.56 35.27
C GLY A 538 25.62 -66.52 35.58
N TYR A 539 26.16 -65.36 35.93
CA TYR A 539 27.55 -65.21 36.38
C TYR A 539 27.65 -65.46 37.89
N VAL A 540 28.61 -66.29 38.30
CA VAL A 540 29.11 -66.37 39.68
C VAL A 540 30.62 -66.60 39.66
N ASN A 541 31.35 -65.81 40.46
CA ASN A 541 32.82 -65.88 40.54
C ASN A 541 33.24 -66.99 41.51
N GLY A 542 34.07 -67.96 41.09
CA GLY A 542 34.39 -69.10 41.96
C GLY A 542 35.39 -70.16 41.47
N ALA A 543 36.62 -69.76 41.14
CA ALA A 543 37.83 -70.60 41.10
C ALA A 543 38.04 -71.66 39.97
N SER A 544 39.32 -72.02 39.81
CA SER A 544 39.90 -73.12 38.99
C SER A 544 39.60 -73.15 37.47
N VAL A 545 40.37 -72.38 36.69
CA VAL A 545 40.53 -72.64 35.26
C VAL A 545 41.48 -73.83 35.06
N THR A 546 40.98 -74.95 34.53
CA THR A 546 41.82 -76.01 33.96
C THR A 546 42.30 -75.59 32.57
N LEU A 547 43.60 -75.75 32.31
CA LEU A 547 44.26 -75.16 31.14
C LEU A 547 43.98 -75.97 29.87
N VAL A 548 42.95 -75.57 29.12
CA VAL A 548 42.60 -76.19 27.82
C VAL A 548 43.68 -75.87 26.79
N ARG A 549 44.55 -76.86 26.52
CA ARG A 549 45.67 -76.74 25.59
C ARG A 549 45.21 -76.92 24.15
N LEU A 550 44.66 -75.86 23.55
CA LEU A 550 44.33 -75.83 22.12
C LEU A 550 45.59 -76.12 21.27
N PRO A 551 45.47 -76.90 20.18
CA PRO A 551 46.59 -77.14 19.27
C PRO A 551 46.97 -75.84 18.55
N SER A 552 48.25 -75.47 18.61
CA SER A 552 48.76 -74.31 17.89
C SER A 552 48.60 -74.51 16.37
N PRO A 553 47.95 -73.60 15.62
CA PRO A 553 47.88 -73.72 14.17
C PRO A 553 49.29 -73.70 13.58
N PRO A 554 49.57 -74.46 12.50
CA PRO A 554 50.89 -74.50 11.89
C PRO A 554 51.30 -73.11 11.41
N ARG A 555 52.59 -72.74 11.55
CA ARG A 555 53.08 -71.38 11.24
C ARG A 555 52.61 -70.84 9.89
N ARG A 556 52.46 -71.70 8.87
CA ARG A 556 51.92 -71.36 7.54
C ARG A 556 50.52 -70.74 7.59
N THR A 557 49.58 -71.28 8.37
CA THR A 557 48.22 -70.70 8.49
C THR A 557 48.24 -69.38 9.26
N THR A 558 49.12 -69.22 10.25
CA THR A 558 49.29 -67.94 10.96
C THR A 558 49.83 -66.86 10.02
N PHE A 559 50.87 -67.18 9.22
CA PHE A 559 51.39 -66.25 8.21
C PHE A 559 50.37 -65.97 7.10
N ALA A 560 49.57 -66.95 6.67
CA ALA A 560 48.52 -66.74 5.68
C ALA A 560 47.41 -65.80 6.19
N LEU A 561 46.99 -65.92 7.45
CA LEU A 561 46.01 -65.02 8.05
C LEU A 561 46.57 -63.60 8.27
N VAL A 562 47.84 -63.47 8.65
CA VAL A 562 48.51 -62.15 8.74
C VAL A 562 48.67 -61.52 7.36
N ALA A 563 49.06 -62.29 6.34
CA ALA A 563 49.16 -61.81 4.96
C ALA A 563 47.78 -61.40 4.41
N LEU A 564 46.73 -62.19 4.64
CA LEU A 564 45.36 -61.83 4.26
C LEU A 564 44.88 -60.58 5.01
N GLY A 565 45.20 -60.43 6.30
CA GLY A 565 44.90 -59.24 7.08
C GLY A 565 45.62 -57.98 6.57
N LEU A 566 46.88 -58.11 6.14
CA LEU A 566 47.65 -57.03 5.52
C LEU A 566 47.15 -56.68 4.11
N VAL A 567 46.74 -57.68 3.31
CA VAL A 567 46.14 -57.45 1.99
C VAL A 567 44.76 -56.80 2.12
N MET A 568 43.91 -57.26 3.03
CA MET A 568 42.62 -56.63 3.32
C MET A 568 42.77 -55.23 3.91
N GLY A 569 43.71 -55.03 4.84
CA GLY A 569 44.05 -53.71 5.38
C GLY A 569 44.60 -52.77 4.32
N GLY A 570 45.41 -53.27 3.38
CA GLY A 570 45.88 -52.55 2.21
C GLY A 570 44.76 -52.21 1.21
N LEU A 571 43.80 -53.11 0.98
CA LEU A 571 42.63 -52.87 0.14
C LEU A 571 41.67 -51.85 0.76
N ILE A 572 41.40 -51.95 2.06
CA ILE A 572 40.56 -50.99 2.79
C ILE A 572 41.27 -49.63 2.87
N GLY A 573 42.58 -49.61 3.13
CA GLY A 573 43.40 -48.41 3.09
C GLY A 573 43.41 -47.77 1.70
N ALA A 574 43.55 -48.55 0.63
CA ALA A 574 43.45 -48.07 -0.74
C ALA A 574 42.06 -47.52 -1.06
N LEU A 575 40.99 -48.19 -0.61
CA LEU A 575 39.60 -47.73 -0.82
C LEU A 575 39.28 -46.43 -0.06
N LEU A 576 39.93 -46.20 1.09
CA LEU A 576 39.89 -44.95 1.86
C LEU A 576 40.87 -43.88 1.33
N LEU A 577 41.78 -44.24 0.43
CA LEU A 577 42.75 -43.35 -0.22
C LEU A 577 42.45 -43.11 -1.71
N VAL A 578 41.41 -43.73 -2.27
CA VAL A 578 40.74 -43.19 -3.46
C VAL A 578 40.11 -41.87 -3.01
N PRO A 579 40.55 -40.70 -3.52
CA PRO A 579 39.83 -39.48 -3.24
C PRO A 579 38.43 -39.67 -3.82
N SER A 580 37.41 -39.60 -2.96
CA SER A 580 36.03 -39.58 -3.41
C SER A 580 35.87 -38.36 -4.31
N SER A 581 35.77 -38.58 -5.62
CA SER A 581 35.49 -37.56 -6.62
C SER A 581 34.02 -37.16 -6.50
N VAL A 582 33.69 -36.56 -5.36
CA VAL A 582 32.60 -35.59 -5.26
C VAL A 582 32.89 -34.60 -6.39
N PRO A 583 31.98 -34.40 -7.36
CA PRO A 583 32.17 -33.33 -8.32
C PRO A 583 32.33 -32.04 -7.52
N SER A 584 33.36 -31.26 -7.81
CA SER A 584 33.56 -29.97 -7.16
C SER A 584 32.31 -29.10 -7.31
N ALA A 585 32.19 -28.06 -6.49
CA ALA A 585 31.32 -26.96 -6.86
C ALA A 585 31.69 -26.54 -8.30
N PRO A 586 30.70 -26.23 -9.16
CA PRO A 586 30.96 -25.83 -10.54
C PRO A 586 31.73 -24.50 -10.63
N ILE A 587 31.66 -23.72 -9.55
CA ILE A 587 32.34 -22.46 -9.32
C ILE A 587 33.11 -22.55 -7.99
N SER A 588 34.35 -22.05 -7.96
CA SER A 588 35.12 -21.78 -6.74
C SER A 588 34.78 -20.40 -6.18
N ILE A 589 35.04 -20.14 -4.89
CA ILE A 589 34.95 -18.79 -4.33
C ILE A 589 36.35 -18.40 -3.85
N ASP A 590 37.14 -17.85 -4.78
CA ASP A 590 38.54 -17.48 -4.58
C ASP A 590 39.02 -16.25 -5.39
N GLY A 591 38.18 -15.70 -6.28
CA GLY A 591 38.47 -14.52 -7.09
C GLY A 591 39.06 -14.81 -8.47
N SER A 592 39.05 -16.06 -8.93
CA SER A 592 39.61 -16.50 -10.23
C SER A 592 38.54 -16.99 -11.20
N PHE A 593 37.95 -16.07 -11.97
CA PHE A 593 36.75 -16.26 -12.80
C PHE A 593 36.92 -17.12 -14.09
N GLU A 594 37.81 -18.11 -14.11
CA GLU A 594 38.01 -19.00 -15.27
C GLU A 594 36.89 -20.05 -15.42
N ASP A 595 36.27 -20.48 -14.31
CA ASP A 595 35.16 -21.44 -14.28
C ASP A 595 33.82 -20.83 -14.76
N TRP A 596 33.57 -19.57 -14.40
CA TRP A 596 32.49 -18.72 -14.90
C TRP A 596 32.45 -18.60 -16.43
N THR A 597 33.54 -18.90 -17.16
CA THR A 597 33.57 -18.87 -18.64
C THR A 597 32.57 -19.83 -19.29
N SER A 598 32.08 -20.82 -18.55
CA SER A 598 31.05 -21.78 -18.99
C SER A 598 29.62 -21.36 -18.65
N VAL A 599 29.44 -20.34 -17.80
CA VAL A 599 28.13 -19.86 -17.32
C VAL A 599 27.61 -18.73 -18.21
N PRO A 600 26.36 -18.81 -18.72
CA PRO A 600 25.72 -17.72 -19.44
C PRO A 600 25.62 -16.42 -18.63
N SER A 601 26.45 -15.43 -18.97
CA SER A 601 26.42 -14.08 -18.41
C SER A 601 25.56 -13.12 -19.24
N LEU A 602 24.82 -12.25 -18.56
CA LEU A 602 24.13 -11.11 -19.14
C LEU A 602 25.10 -9.92 -19.27
N ASP A 603 24.94 -9.11 -20.32
CA ASP A 603 25.86 -8.03 -20.72
C ASP A 603 25.11 -6.74 -21.14
N ALA A 604 23.99 -6.46 -20.44
CA ALA A 604 23.20 -5.24 -20.62
C ALA A 604 22.96 -4.57 -19.25
N ALA A 605 23.39 -3.32 -19.10
CA ALA A 605 23.24 -2.53 -17.88
C ALA A 605 23.08 -1.03 -18.22
N THR A 606 22.60 -0.24 -17.26
CA THR A 606 22.56 1.23 -17.41
C THR A 606 23.99 1.81 -17.44
N PRO A 607 24.24 2.86 -18.25
CA PRO A 607 25.55 3.50 -18.33
C PRO A 607 25.91 4.16 -17.00
N SER A 608 27.21 4.33 -16.76
CA SER A 608 27.74 5.00 -15.57
C SER A 608 28.91 5.90 -15.93
N THR A 609 29.01 7.05 -15.27
CA THR A 609 30.15 7.97 -15.39
C THR A 609 31.43 7.37 -14.78
N ASN A 610 31.29 6.52 -13.76
CA ASN A 610 32.38 5.83 -13.08
C ASN A 610 32.50 4.36 -13.57
N PRO A 611 33.54 4.00 -14.34
CA PRO A 611 33.66 2.64 -14.88
C PRO A 611 33.96 1.57 -13.81
N ARG A 612 34.35 1.94 -12.58
CA ARG A 612 34.52 0.95 -11.48
C ARG A 612 33.20 0.35 -11.00
N VAL A 613 32.09 1.07 -11.19
CA VAL A 613 30.72 0.62 -10.85
C VAL A 613 29.82 0.42 -12.07
N GLY A 614 30.15 0.98 -13.24
CA GLY A 614 29.53 0.61 -14.50
C GLY A 614 29.58 -0.90 -14.75
N ILE A 615 28.43 -1.60 -14.73
CA ILE A 615 28.36 -3.06 -14.83
C ILE A 615 28.70 -3.50 -16.26
N ALA A 616 29.66 -4.42 -16.39
CA ALA A 616 30.08 -5.01 -17.65
C ALA A 616 29.39 -6.37 -17.90
N ARG A 617 29.33 -7.24 -16.88
CA ARG A 617 28.66 -8.56 -16.94
C ARG A 617 28.11 -8.97 -15.58
N TYR A 618 27.12 -9.85 -15.60
CA TYR A 618 26.57 -10.49 -14.41
C TYR A 618 25.97 -11.86 -14.73
N ALA A 619 25.96 -12.76 -13.76
CA ALA A 619 25.48 -14.14 -13.93
C ALA A 619 24.93 -14.74 -12.63
N LEU A 620 24.07 -15.75 -12.80
CA LEU A 620 23.54 -16.58 -11.71
C LEU A 620 23.65 -18.05 -12.15
N LEU A 621 24.12 -18.90 -11.25
CA LEU A 621 24.13 -20.35 -11.45
C LEU A 621 23.50 -21.05 -10.24
N SER A 622 22.39 -21.76 -10.46
CA SER A 622 21.82 -22.66 -9.45
C SER A 622 22.43 -24.06 -9.58
N TYR A 623 22.96 -24.59 -8.48
CA TYR A 623 23.49 -25.95 -8.42
C TYR A 623 23.17 -26.62 -7.08
N ARG A 624 22.30 -27.64 -7.15
CA ARG A 624 21.82 -28.47 -6.01
C ARG A 624 21.07 -27.69 -4.92
N THR A 625 21.81 -27.03 -4.04
CA THR A 625 21.34 -26.35 -2.83
C THR A 625 22.05 -25.00 -2.64
N SER A 626 22.59 -24.46 -3.73
CA SER A 626 23.44 -23.27 -3.73
C SER A 626 23.19 -22.46 -4.99
N LEU A 627 23.06 -21.16 -4.80
CA LEU A 627 23.19 -20.14 -5.83
C LEU A 627 24.64 -19.64 -5.82
N PHE A 628 25.21 -19.50 -7.00
CA PHE A 628 26.42 -18.74 -7.24
C PHE A 628 26.01 -17.47 -7.98
N LEU A 629 26.45 -16.32 -7.47
CA LEU A 629 26.18 -15.00 -8.03
C LEU A 629 27.49 -14.37 -8.49
N PHE A 630 27.50 -13.73 -9.66
CA PHE A 630 28.66 -13.04 -10.21
C PHE A 630 28.28 -11.69 -10.81
N ALA A 631 29.15 -10.71 -10.63
CA ALA A 631 29.11 -9.43 -11.33
C ALA A 631 30.53 -8.94 -11.61
N SER A 632 30.72 -8.23 -12.72
CA SER A 632 31.95 -7.50 -13.03
C SER A 632 31.64 -6.15 -13.65
N THR A 633 32.57 -5.22 -13.47
CA THR A 633 32.44 -3.82 -13.90
C THR A 633 33.44 -3.48 -15.02
N LEU A 634 33.28 -2.31 -15.64
CA LEU A 634 34.02 -1.89 -16.85
C LEU A 634 35.50 -1.56 -16.57
N ALA A 635 35.82 -1.24 -15.32
CA ALA A 635 37.16 -1.22 -14.74
C ALA A 635 37.24 -2.27 -13.60
N PRO A 636 38.44 -2.60 -13.07
CA PRO A 636 38.60 -3.57 -12.00
C PRO A 636 37.67 -3.33 -10.79
N THR A 637 36.86 -4.34 -10.48
CA THR A 637 35.79 -4.24 -9.47
C THR A 637 36.37 -4.04 -8.06
N PHE A 638 35.82 -3.09 -7.32
CA PHE A 638 36.29 -2.61 -6.01
C PHE A 638 37.68 -1.91 -6.01
N GLU A 639 38.31 -1.57 -7.15
CA GLU A 639 39.60 -0.84 -7.17
C GLU A 639 39.46 0.69 -6.99
N ASP A 640 38.54 1.15 -6.13
CA ASP A 640 38.60 2.48 -5.53
C ASP A 640 39.61 2.50 -4.35
N PRO A 641 40.67 3.33 -4.39
CA PRO A 641 41.62 3.47 -3.30
C PRO A 641 41.13 4.37 -2.14
N ASP A 642 40.20 5.29 -2.40
CA ASP A 642 39.88 6.39 -1.48
C ASP A 642 38.60 6.12 -0.66
N GLY A 643 37.56 5.60 -1.29
CA GLY A 643 36.27 5.19 -0.69
C GLY A 643 36.04 3.66 -0.67
N PHE A 644 34.85 3.24 -1.11
CA PHE A 644 34.41 1.84 -1.24
C PHE A 644 33.40 1.73 -2.41
N ASP A 645 33.61 0.82 -3.35
CA ASP A 645 32.55 0.44 -4.30
C ASP A 645 31.67 -0.66 -3.69
N GLY A 646 30.37 -0.68 -4.03
CA GLY A 646 29.38 -1.67 -3.62
C GLY A 646 28.77 -2.43 -4.81
N VAL A 647 28.40 -3.70 -4.57
CA VAL A 647 27.63 -4.55 -5.49
C VAL A 647 26.52 -5.24 -4.71
N PHE A 648 25.31 -5.16 -5.25
CA PHE A 648 24.08 -5.66 -4.65
C PHE A 648 23.41 -6.63 -5.62
N PHE A 649 22.96 -7.79 -5.13
CA PHE A 649 22.03 -8.65 -5.85
C PHE A 649 20.71 -8.62 -5.09
N LEU A 650 19.73 -7.90 -5.64
CA LEU A 650 18.37 -7.86 -5.13
C LEU A 650 17.65 -9.10 -5.67
N LEU A 651 17.11 -9.91 -4.77
CA LEU A 651 16.58 -11.24 -5.02
C LEU A 651 15.09 -11.26 -4.65
N ASP A 652 14.29 -11.66 -5.61
CA ASP A 652 12.83 -11.82 -5.55
C ASP A 652 12.58 -13.33 -5.61
N ALA A 653 11.91 -13.88 -4.59
CA ALA A 653 11.89 -15.33 -4.33
C ALA A 653 10.60 -16.01 -4.80
N ASP A 654 9.54 -15.25 -5.06
CA ASP A 654 8.21 -15.75 -5.45
C ASP A 654 7.68 -15.24 -6.81
N ASP A 655 8.43 -14.38 -7.52
CA ASP A 655 8.07 -13.75 -8.81
C ASP A 655 6.89 -12.75 -8.68
N ASP A 656 6.65 -12.21 -7.47
CA ASP A 656 5.64 -11.17 -7.19
C ASP A 656 6.29 -9.76 -7.04
N PRO A 657 6.08 -8.82 -7.97
CA PRO A 657 6.69 -7.49 -7.90
C PRO A 657 6.13 -6.58 -6.79
N TRP A 658 5.16 -7.06 -6.00
CA TRP A 658 4.52 -6.33 -4.90
C TRP A 658 4.96 -6.78 -3.50
N THR A 659 5.85 -7.78 -3.40
CA THR A 659 6.47 -8.22 -2.14
C THR A 659 7.86 -7.56 -1.95
N GLY A 660 8.47 -7.79 -0.78
CA GLY A 660 9.84 -7.34 -0.48
C GLY A 660 10.08 -5.83 -0.69
N TYR A 661 11.27 -5.49 -1.20
CA TYR A 661 11.67 -4.12 -1.56
C TYR A 661 11.54 -3.91 -3.08
N SER A 662 10.70 -2.94 -3.48
CA SER A 662 10.40 -2.71 -4.89
C SER A 662 11.56 -1.99 -5.58
N PHE A 663 12.19 -2.66 -6.55
CA PHE A 663 13.29 -2.09 -7.31
C PHE A 663 13.30 -2.62 -8.74
N ALA A 664 13.28 -1.72 -9.73
CA ALA A 664 13.49 -2.05 -11.14
C ALA A 664 12.56 -3.14 -11.73
N GLY A 665 11.37 -3.32 -11.14
CA GLY A 665 10.37 -4.30 -11.58
C GLY A 665 10.43 -5.67 -10.89
N VAL A 666 11.22 -5.84 -9.83
CA VAL A 666 11.18 -7.02 -8.93
C VAL A 666 10.74 -6.62 -7.51
N GLY A 667 10.12 -7.56 -6.81
CA GLY A 667 9.76 -7.47 -5.40
C GLY A 667 10.84 -8.16 -4.56
N ALA A 668 11.88 -7.42 -4.18
CA ALA A 668 13.08 -8.06 -3.63
C ALA A 668 12.89 -8.48 -2.16
N ASP A 669 12.48 -9.72 -1.93
CA ASP A 669 12.45 -10.37 -0.60
C ASP A 669 13.81 -10.39 0.09
N PHE A 670 14.91 -10.44 -0.67
CA PHE A 670 16.26 -10.48 -0.11
C PHE A 670 17.21 -9.54 -0.85
N VAL A 671 18.30 -9.15 -0.19
CA VAL A 671 19.45 -8.55 -0.85
C VAL A 671 20.77 -9.11 -0.34
N VAL A 672 21.62 -9.50 -1.29
CA VAL A 672 23.04 -9.76 -1.05
C VAL A 672 23.80 -8.45 -1.20
N GLU A 673 24.29 -7.90 -0.09
CA GLU A 673 25.12 -6.69 -0.04
C GLU A 673 26.60 -7.10 0.04
N VAL A 674 27.41 -6.70 -0.95
CA VAL A 674 28.87 -6.88 -0.97
C VAL A 674 29.54 -5.52 -1.21
N TYR A 675 30.58 -5.19 -0.47
CA TYR A 675 31.36 -3.96 -0.71
C TYR A 675 32.86 -4.17 -0.51
N GLY A 676 33.68 -3.38 -1.19
CA GLY A 676 35.11 -3.60 -1.28
C GLY A 676 35.96 -2.35 -1.56
N ASN A 677 37.25 -2.47 -1.25
CA ASN A 677 38.32 -1.52 -1.59
C ASN A 677 39.59 -2.38 -1.78
N GLY A 678 40.00 -2.53 -3.04
CA GLY A 678 40.96 -3.52 -3.59
C GLY A 678 40.51 -4.99 -3.49
N THR A 679 39.71 -5.32 -2.48
CA THR A 679 39.11 -6.65 -2.23
C THR A 679 37.78 -6.50 -1.51
N SER A 680 36.87 -7.47 -1.70
CA SER A 680 35.63 -7.62 -0.95
C SER A 680 35.89 -7.65 0.57
N ARG A 681 35.33 -6.68 1.31
CA ARG A 681 35.51 -6.53 2.77
C ARG A 681 34.37 -7.13 3.58
N SER A 682 33.18 -7.22 2.98
CA SER A 682 31.94 -7.64 3.61
C SER A 682 31.04 -8.27 2.55
N ALA A 683 30.32 -9.33 2.93
CA ALA A 683 29.27 -9.94 2.11
C ALA A 683 28.19 -10.47 3.05
N HIS A 684 26.95 -9.98 2.92
CA HIS A 684 25.85 -10.31 3.82
C HIS A 684 24.54 -10.51 3.05
N LEU A 685 23.73 -11.46 3.52
CA LEU A 685 22.34 -11.61 3.12
C LEU A 685 21.45 -10.85 4.10
N PHE A 686 20.54 -10.04 3.56
CA PHE A 686 19.45 -9.42 4.29
C PHE A 686 18.10 -9.87 3.71
N GLU A 687 17.08 -9.94 4.56
CA GLU A 687 15.69 -10.27 4.26
C GLU A 687 14.81 -9.03 4.44
N PHE A 688 13.87 -8.80 3.55
CA PHE A 688 12.83 -7.78 3.65
C PHE A 688 11.50 -8.44 4.04
N PRO A 689 10.72 -7.85 4.98
CA PRO A 689 9.33 -8.24 5.12
C PRO A 689 8.54 -7.85 3.87
N ALA A 690 7.48 -8.59 3.55
CA ALA A 690 6.68 -8.39 2.34
C ALA A 690 6.11 -6.96 2.18
N ASP A 691 5.90 -6.23 3.28
CA ASP A 691 5.45 -4.84 3.31
C ASP A 691 6.63 -3.84 3.41
N ALA A 692 7.77 -4.15 2.81
CA ALA A 692 8.93 -3.24 2.80
C ALA A 692 8.86 -2.17 1.71
N GLU A 693 8.36 -2.49 0.51
CA GLU A 693 8.26 -1.64 -0.68
C GLU A 693 9.44 -0.67 -0.86
N LEU A 694 9.27 0.61 -0.48
CA LEU A 694 10.29 1.66 -0.65
C LEU A 694 11.23 1.78 0.57
N ASN A 695 11.01 1.07 1.67
CA ASN A 695 11.67 1.28 2.97
C ASN A 695 12.86 0.32 3.20
N TRP A 696 14.00 0.66 2.60
CA TRP A 696 15.28 -0.06 2.69
C TRP A 696 15.78 -0.35 4.11
N SER A 697 15.34 0.44 5.09
CA SER A 697 15.69 0.29 6.51
C SER A 697 14.95 -0.86 7.22
N ARG A 698 13.94 -1.48 6.60
CA ARG A 698 13.21 -2.62 7.18
C ARG A 698 13.95 -3.96 7.08
N ARG A 699 15.07 -4.03 6.34
CA ARG A 699 15.77 -5.29 6.11
C ARG A 699 16.45 -5.85 7.36
N ALA A 700 16.24 -7.13 7.63
CA ALA A 700 16.86 -7.86 8.73
C ALA A 700 18.11 -8.62 8.23
N PRO A 701 19.23 -8.63 8.98
CA PRO A 701 20.41 -9.43 8.60
C PRO A 701 20.16 -10.92 8.85
N VAL A 702 20.31 -11.74 7.80
CA VAL A 702 20.12 -13.20 7.86
C VAL A 702 21.44 -13.88 8.18
N THR A 703 22.48 -13.68 7.36
CA THR A 703 23.76 -14.37 7.48
C THR A 703 24.91 -13.64 6.78
N SER A 704 26.15 -13.95 7.16
CA SER A 704 27.36 -13.52 6.42
C SER A 704 27.68 -14.56 5.34
N LEU A 705 27.86 -14.10 4.10
CA LEU A 705 28.09 -14.96 2.94
C LEU A 705 29.58 -15.15 2.65
N ARG A 706 29.89 -16.18 1.84
CA ARG A 706 31.22 -16.32 1.24
C ARG A 706 31.25 -15.54 -0.07
N ALA A 707 32.10 -14.53 -0.14
CA ALA A 707 32.42 -13.83 -1.38
C ALA A 707 33.93 -13.76 -1.59
N ALA A 708 34.32 -13.59 -2.85
CA ALA A 708 35.67 -13.25 -3.26
C ALA A 708 35.61 -12.23 -4.40
N SER A 709 36.71 -11.51 -4.64
CA SER A 709 36.78 -10.52 -5.72
C SER A 709 38.19 -10.38 -6.26
N GLY A 710 38.29 -9.87 -7.48
CA GLY A 710 39.54 -9.48 -8.12
C GLY A 710 39.28 -8.60 -9.34
N PRO A 711 40.29 -8.28 -10.15
CA PRO A 711 40.14 -7.37 -11.30
C PRO A 711 39.14 -7.82 -12.37
N GLY A 712 38.70 -9.08 -12.33
CA GLY A 712 37.67 -9.64 -13.23
C GLY A 712 36.23 -9.62 -12.68
N GLY A 713 36.00 -9.18 -11.44
CA GLY A 713 34.66 -9.12 -10.83
C GLY A 713 34.59 -9.45 -9.34
N VAL A 714 33.38 -9.79 -8.90
CA VAL A 714 33.02 -10.31 -7.58
C VAL A 714 32.13 -11.53 -7.74
N GLU A 715 32.32 -12.52 -6.88
CA GLU A 715 31.53 -13.75 -6.83
C GLU A 715 31.06 -14.05 -5.40
N VAL A 716 29.86 -14.65 -5.27
CA VAL A 716 29.22 -14.96 -3.98
C VAL A 716 28.58 -16.34 -4.02
N LEU A 717 28.75 -17.11 -2.93
CA LEU A 717 28.03 -18.35 -2.66
C LEU A 717 26.91 -18.10 -1.64
N LEU A 718 25.68 -18.33 -2.07
CA LEU A 718 24.44 -18.21 -1.29
C LEU A 718 23.76 -19.58 -1.17
N PRO A 719 23.59 -20.16 0.03
CA PRO A 719 22.80 -21.36 0.24
C PRO A 719 21.32 -21.13 -0.10
N LEU A 720 20.70 -22.02 -0.89
CA LEU A 720 19.25 -21.96 -1.18
C LEU A 720 18.37 -22.18 0.06
N ALA A 721 18.93 -22.76 1.12
CA ALA A 721 18.22 -22.96 2.40
C ALA A 721 18.13 -21.67 3.25
N ASP A 722 18.80 -20.59 2.86
CA ASP A 722 18.73 -19.30 3.56
C ASP A 722 17.61 -18.40 2.95
N LEU A 723 16.79 -18.95 2.04
CA LEU A 723 15.68 -18.31 1.32
C LEU A 723 14.36 -19.10 1.48
N GLU A 724 14.04 -19.60 2.68
CA GLU A 724 12.93 -20.55 2.85
C GLU A 724 11.52 -19.93 2.58
N PRO A 725 10.64 -20.52 1.74
CA PRO A 725 10.80 -21.67 0.85
C PRO A 725 10.69 -21.28 -0.64
N ALA A 726 11.68 -20.57 -1.17
CA ALA A 726 11.75 -20.18 -2.58
C ALA A 726 11.69 -21.40 -3.53
N ASP A 727 10.86 -21.33 -4.58
CA ASP A 727 11.01 -22.20 -5.75
C ASP A 727 12.11 -21.61 -6.64
N PRO A 728 13.21 -22.33 -6.94
CA PRO A 728 14.26 -21.83 -7.83
C PRO A 728 13.76 -21.44 -9.23
N ALA A 729 12.59 -21.92 -9.69
CA ALA A 729 11.99 -21.48 -10.94
C ALA A 729 11.33 -20.08 -10.86
N LEU A 730 10.86 -19.67 -9.67
CA LEU A 730 10.29 -18.34 -9.43
C LEU A 730 11.38 -17.30 -9.21
N LEU A 731 12.49 -17.66 -8.55
CA LEU A 731 13.61 -16.77 -8.25
C LEU A 731 14.00 -15.83 -9.41
N ARG A 732 13.96 -14.52 -9.17
CA ARG A 732 14.52 -13.45 -10.02
C ARG A 732 15.65 -12.74 -9.28
N ALA A 733 16.55 -12.10 -10.02
CA ALA A 733 17.48 -11.15 -9.42
C ALA A 733 17.82 -9.96 -10.34
N VAL A 734 17.96 -8.79 -9.72
CA VAL A 734 18.54 -7.58 -10.33
C VAL A 734 19.89 -7.32 -9.70
N VAL A 735 20.88 -6.98 -10.53
CA VAL A 735 22.21 -6.57 -10.07
C VAL A 735 22.32 -5.06 -10.09
N TYR A 736 22.87 -4.49 -9.03
CA TYR A 736 23.11 -3.06 -8.89
C TYR A 736 24.53 -2.83 -8.35
N ALA A 737 25.22 -1.80 -8.83
CA ALA A 737 26.55 -1.41 -8.38
C ALA A 737 26.61 0.10 -8.17
N ASP A 738 27.30 0.53 -7.11
CA ASP A 738 27.19 1.89 -6.56
C ASP A 738 28.51 2.31 -5.91
N ASP A 739 28.97 3.55 -6.13
CA ASP A 739 30.22 4.06 -5.53
C ASP A 739 30.02 4.85 -4.23
N PHE A 740 28.77 4.95 -3.75
CA PHE A 740 28.34 5.75 -2.60
C PHE A 740 28.63 7.27 -2.68
N GLU A 741 29.14 7.76 -3.81
CA GLU A 741 29.56 9.16 -4.03
C GLU A 741 28.81 9.87 -5.17
N GLY A 742 28.17 9.13 -6.09
CA GLY A 742 27.31 9.73 -7.13
C GLY A 742 26.95 8.79 -8.29
N ALA A 743 27.88 7.93 -8.70
CA ALA A 743 27.65 7.05 -9.84
C ALA A 743 27.13 5.67 -9.43
N SER A 744 26.29 5.10 -10.29
CA SER A 744 25.81 3.73 -10.13
C SER A 744 25.56 3.08 -11.49
N SER A 745 25.20 1.80 -11.50
CA SER A 745 24.81 1.04 -12.70
C SER A 745 23.92 -0.13 -12.30
N ARG A 746 23.00 -0.49 -13.19
CA ARG A 746 21.95 -1.49 -12.93
C ARG A 746 21.82 -2.46 -14.09
N GLY A 747 21.77 -3.76 -13.81
CA GLY A 747 21.46 -4.79 -14.80
C GLY A 747 20.07 -4.58 -15.42
N LEU A 748 19.99 -4.58 -16.75
CA LEU A 748 18.73 -4.42 -17.49
C LEU A 748 17.99 -5.75 -17.71
N GLY A 749 18.70 -6.87 -17.75
CA GLY A 749 18.11 -8.21 -17.84
C GLY A 749 17.92 -8.83 -16.46
N LEU A 750 16.78 -9.48 -16.22
CA LEU A 750 16.58 -10.27 -15.00
C LEU A 750 17.46 -11.54 -15.01
N LEU A 751 18.16 -11.78 -13.92
CA LEU A 751 18.74 -13.10 -13.64
C LEU A 751 17.63 -14.06 -13.19
N SER A 752 17.77 -15.33 -13.55
CA SER A 752 16.92 -16.44 -13.12
C SER A 752 17.74 -17.73 -13.22
N THR A 753 17.23 -18.84 -12.68
CA THR A 753 17.85 -20.15 -12.85
C THR A 753 17.68 -20.72 -14.27
N SER A 754 16.74 -20.18 -15.06
CA SER A 754 16.78 -20.34 -16.52
C SER A 754 17.96 -19.51 -17.07
N ALA A 755 18.87 -20.15 -17.78
CA ALA A 755 20.05 -19.48 -18.32
C ALA A 755 19.67 -18.40 -19.36
N GLY A 756 20.20 -17.18 -19.19
CA GLY A 756 19.96 -16.07 -20.12
C GLY A 756 18.57 -15.43 -19.99
N ALA A 757 18.37 -14.32 -20.70
CA ALA A 757 17.16 -13.50 -20.63
C ALA A 757 16.84 -12.84 -21.98
N ILE A 758 15.62 -12.35 -22.14
CA ILE A 758 15.20 -11.46 -23.23
C ILE A 758 15.12 -10.04 -22.69
N LEU A 759 15.71 -9.09 -23.42
CA LEU A 759 15.54 -7.66 -23.20
C LEU A 759 14.75 -7.06 -24.36
N LEU A 760 13.70 -6.31 -24.05
CA LEU A 760 12.93 -5.49 -25.00
C LEU A 760 13.25 -4.02 -24.75
N GLU A 761 14.05 -3.42 -25.63
CA GLU A 761 14.41 -1.99 -25.56
C GLU A 761 13.51 -1.21 -26.52
N SER A 762 12.60 -0.38 -26.00
CA SER A 762 11.67 0.41 -26.80
C SER A 762 12.20 1.82 -27.08
N ARG A 763 12.21 2.20 -28.35
CA ARG A 763 12.75 3.48 -28.84
C ARG A 763 11.69 4.24 -29.65
N PRO A 764 11.20 5.40 -29.20
CA PRO A 764 10.32 6.24 -30.01
C PRO A 764 11.05 6.71 -31.29
N LEU A 765 10.33 6.72 -32.41
CA LEU A 765 10.87 7.04 -33.73
C LEU A 765 10.46 8.42 -34.24
N VAL A 766 9.27 8.90 -33.87
CA VAL A 766 8.73 10.20 -34.24
C VAL A 766 7.94 10.81 -33.08
N THR A 767 7.92 12.14 -32.99
CA THR A 767 7.05 12.91 -32.07
C THR A 767 5.80 13.43 -32.76
N THR A 768 5.65 13.21 -34.07
CA THR A 768 4.44 13.55 -34.84
C THR A 768 4.07 12.42 -35.82
N VAL A 769 2.77 12.19 -36.02
CA VAL A 769 2.23 11.19 -36.96
C VAL A 769 1.30 11.83 -37.99
N GLY A 770 1.40 11.39 -39.25
CA GLY A 770 0.55 11.87 -40.33
C GLY A 770 -0.77 11.08 -40.47
N PRO A 771 -1.64 11.45 -41.43
CA PRO A 771 -2.85 10.69 -41.77
C PRO A 771 -2.56 9.37 -42.51
N GLY A 772 -1.30 8.96 -42.64
CA GLY A 772 -0.86 7.71 -43.26
C GLY A 772 -0.08 6.83 -42.29
N PRO A 773 0.19 5.56 -42.65
CA PRO A 773 0.96 4.65 -41.81
C PRO A 773 2.33 5.24 -41.46
N THR A 774 2.61 5.34 -40.15
CA THR A 774 3.83 5.95 -39.62
C THR A 774 4.48 5.00 -38.60
N GLU A 775 5.78 4.71 -38.73
CA GLU A 775 6.53 3.94 -37.72
C GLU A 775 6.74 4.81 -36.47
N ILE A 776 6.07 4.48 -35.36
CA ILE A 776 6.12 5.29 -34.12
C ILE A 776 7.16 4.78 -33.11
N LEU A 777 7.46 3.47 -33.16
CA LEU A 777 8.24 2.77 -32.13
C LEU A 777 9.07 1.65 -32.77
N GLU A 778 10.35 1.58 -32.42
CA GLU A 778 11.20 0.42 -32.63
C GLU A 778 11.33 -0.36 -31.31
N ILE A 779 11.07 -1.67 -31.37
CA ILE A 779 11.22 -2.61 -30.27
C ILE A 779 12.43 -3.47 -30.60
N ARG A 780 13.55 -3.23 -29.93
CA ARG A 780 14.78 -4.00 -30.06
C ARG A 780 14.70 -5.22 -29.15
N VAL A 781 14.60 -6.40 -29.75
CA VAL A 781 14.53 -7.69 -29.05
C VAL A 781 15.94 -8.27 -29.00
N ARG A 782 16.56 -8.28 -27.81
CA ARG A 782 17.93 -8.77 -27.60
C ARG A 782 17.94 -9.98 -26.68
N GLY A 783 18.65 -11.04 -27.08
CA GLY A 783 18.93 -12.20 -26.24
C GLY A 783 20.24 -12.02 -25.48
N LEU A 784 20.19 -12.15 -24.16
CA LEU A 784 21.33 -12.05 -23.25
C LEU A 784 21.74 -13.45 -22.78
N GLY A 785 23.04 -13.76 -22.78
CA GLY A 785 23.55 -15.09 -22.37
C GLY A 785 23.43 -16.20 -23.41
N LEU A 786 23.41 -15.90 -24.71
CA LEU A 786 23.25 -16.88 -25.79
C LEU A 786 24.43 -17.87 -25.92
N THR A 787 24.15 -19.17 -25.81
CA THR A 787 25.11 -20.25 -26.12
C THR A 787 25.13 -20.60 -27.61
N PRO A 788 26.14 -21.33 -28.14
CA PRO A 788 26.21 -21.69 -29.56
C PRO A 788 25.07 -22.58 -30.09
N SER A 789 24.27 -23.19 -29.22
CA SER A 789 23.15 -24.07 -29.57
C SER A 789 21.78 -23.41 -29.40
N ASP A 790 21.72 -22.15 -28.97
CA ASP A 790 20.47 -21.47 -28.65
C ASP A 790 19.74 -20.91 -29.88
N ALA A 791 18.43 -21.18 -29.93
CA ALA A 791 17.46 -20.54 -30.79
C ALA A 791 16.18 -20.28 -29.97
N TRP A 792 15.97 -19.03 -29.58
CA TRP A 792 14.87 -18.62 -28.69
C TRP A 792 13.76 -17.93 -29.49
N ALA A 793 12.52 -18.35 -29.29
CA ALA A 793 11.36 -17.75 -29.95
C ALA A 793 10.72 -16.70 -29.04
N VAL A 794 10.71 -15.45 -29.49
CA VAL A 794 10.00 -14.35 -28.82
C VAL A 794 8.76 -14.01 -29.66
N SER A 795 7.59 -13.98 -29.04
CA SER A 795 6.30 -13.86 -29.72
C SER A 795 5.26 -13.14 -28.88
N SER A 796 4.09 -12.84 -29.45
CA SER A 796 2.94 -12.31 -28.70
C SER A 796 3.28 -11.06 -27.87
N PHE A 797 3.92 -10.08 -28.53
CA PHE A 797 4.23 -8.78 -27.94
C PHE A 797 2.97 -8.14 -27.36
N ARG A 798 2.99 -7.84 -26.06
CA ARG A 798 1.89 -7.18 -25.36
C ARG A 798 2.10 -5.68 -25.46
N LEU A 799 1.19 -4.98 -26.12
CA LEU A 799 1.27 -3.53 -26.33
C LEU A 799 0.04 -2.82 -25.76
N ARG A 800 0.25 -1.61 -25.22
CA ARG A 800 -0.82 -0.71 -24.78
C ARG A 800 -0.86 0.50 -25.71
N GLY A 801 -1.88 0.57 -26.55
CA GLY A 801 -2.13 1.70 -27.44
C GLY A 801 -3.17 2.67 -26.87
N THR A 802 -3.17 3.92 -27.34
CA THR A 802 -4.31 4.84 -27.15
C THR A 802 -5.60 4.24 -27.71
N ALA A 803 -6.73 4.43 -27.03
CA ALA A 803 -8.02 3.91 -27.49
C ALA A 803 -8.37 4.44 -28.90
N GLY A 804 -8.68 3.55 -29.84
CA GLY A 804 -8.91 3.88 -31.26
C GLY A 804 -7.65 3.82 -32.15
N LEU A 805 -6.45 3.74 -31.57
CA LEU A 805 -5.19 3.62 -32.31
C LEU A 805 -5.06 2.23 -32.96
N THR A 806 -5.04 2.19 -34.28
CA THR A 806 -4.71 0.96 -35.05
C THR A 806 -3.22 0.84 -35.25
N TYR A 807 -2.64 -0.34 -35.00
CA TYR A 807 -1.22 -0.61 -35.16
C TYR A 807 -0.93 -1.99 -35.76
N ASP A 808 0.15 -2.08 -36.51
CA ASP A 808 0.70 -3.30 -37.11
C ASP A 808 2.18 -3.47 -36.68
N LEU A 809 2.65 -4.71 -36.50
CA LEU A 809 4.05 -5.02 -36.24
C LEU A 809 4.75 -5.56 -37.49
N SER A 810 6.02 -5.17 -37.70
CA SER A 810 6.85 -5.71 -38.78
C SER A 810 7.14 -7.22 -38.64
N ALA A 811 6.96 -7.78 -37.44
CA ALA A 811 6.96 -9.21 -37.17
C ALA A 811 6.18 -9.51 -35.86
N GLU A 812 5.25 -10.46 -35.88
CA GLU A 812 4.51 -10.92 -34.68
C GLU A 812 5.35 -11.85 -33.78
N SER A 813 6.40 -12.45 -34.36
CA SER A 813 7.39 -13.28 -33.67
C SER A 813 8.76 -13.18 -34.31
N VAL A 814 9.81 -13.31 -33.49
CA VAL A 814 11.21 -13.29 -33.91
C VAL A 814 11.96 -14.47 -33.31
N SER A 815 13.00 -14.93 -34.01
CA SER A 815 13.91 -15.97 -33.52
C SER A 815 15.25 -15.33 -33.21
N ILE A 816 15.66 -15.40 -31.95
CA ILE A 816 16.97 -14.93 -31.48
C ILE A 816 17.95 -16.10 -31.48
N THR A 817 19.17 -15.89 -31.97
CA THR A 817 20.22 -16.92 -32.05
C THR A 817 21.59 -16.29 -31.78
N ARG A 818 22.65 -17.09 -31.60
CA ARG A 818 24.00 -16.54 -31.44
C ARG A 818 24.49 -15.70 -32.63
N ASP A 819 24.08 -16.06 -33.86
CA ASP A 819 24.45 -15.33 -35.08
C ASP A 819 23.53 -14.13 -35.37
N GLN A 820 22.34 -14.10 -34.75
CA GLN A 820 21.40 -12.98 -34.76
C GLN A 820 20.88 -12.73 -33.33
N PRO A 821 21.70 -12.12 -32.45
CA PRO A 821 21.39 -11.95 -31.02
C PRO A 821 20.43 -10.78 -30.75
N GLU A 822 20.18 -9.94 -31.76
CA GLU A 822 19.31 -8.77 -31.71
C GLU A 822 18.43 -8.72 -32.97
N VAL A 823 17.14 -8.41 -32.79
CA VAL A 823 16.17 -8.20 -33.89
C VAL A 823 15.32 -6.97 -33.59
N ALA A 824 15.27 -6.02 -34.53
CA ALA A 824 14.36 -4.88 -34.45
C ALA A 824 12.98 -5.25 -35.01
N VAL A 825 11.93 -5.04 -34.21
CA VAL A 825 10.52 -5.10 -34.62
C VAL A 825 9.97 -3.68 -34.60
N ARG A 826 9.37 -3.21 -35.69
CA ARG A 826 8.81 -1.86 -35.79
C ARG A 826 7.30 -1.87 -35.70
N ALA A 827 6.74 -0.96 -34.91
CA ALA A 827 5.31 -0.74 -34.81
C ALA A 827 4.90 0.43 -35.70
N THR A 828 4.09 0.13 -36.72
CA THR A 828 3.47 1.12 -37.60
C THR A 828 2.09 1.44 -37.07
N VAL A 829 1.79 2.71 -36.84
CA VAL A 829 0.45 3.17 -36.45
C VAL A 829 -0.27 3.84 -37.61
N GLN A 830 -1.60 3.76 -37.57
CA GLN A 830 -2.51 4.60 -38.34
C GLN A 830 -3.47 5.27 -37.34
N VAL A 831 -3.85 6.52 -37.61
CA VAL A 831 -4.65 7.36 -36.69
C VAL A 831 -6.04 7.72 -37.27
N PRO A 832 -6.89 6.74 -37.64
CA PRO A 832 -8.23 7.02 -38.13
C PRO A 832 -9.10 7.62 -37.01
N GLY A 833 -9.71 8.79 -37.26
CA GLY A 833 -10.63 9.43 -36.32
C GLY A 833 -10.00 10.35 -35.26
N PHE A 834 -8.67 10.53 -35.27
CA PHE A 834 -7.99 11.52 -34.45
C PHE A 834 -7.89 12.88 -35.18
N PHE A 835 -7.82 13.97 -34.42
CA PHE A 835 -7.76 15.35 -34.92
C PHE A 835 -6.34 15.94 -34.80
N PRO A 836 -6.02 17.03 -35.55
CA PRO A 836 -4.74 17.73 -35.39
C PRO A 836 -4.52 18.18 -33.94
N GLY A 837 -3.35 17.87 -33.38
CA GLY A 837 -3.01 18.16 -31.98
C GLY A 837 -3.51 17.12 -30.96
N ASP A 838 -4.20 16.06 -31.37
CA ASP A 838 -4.45 14.90 -30.49
C ASP A 838 -3.17 14.10 -30.24
N THR A 839 -3.08 13.48 -29.07
CA THR A 839 -1.90 12.73 -28.65
C THR A 839 -2.17 11.23 -28.71
N VAL A 840 -1.31 10.50 -29.42
CA VAL A 840 -1.34 9.04 -29.49
C VAL A 840 -0.09 8.44 -28.85
N SER A 841 -0.25 7.27 -28.24
CA SER A 841 0.80 6.53 -27.56
C SER A 841 0.71 5.03 -27.85
N LEU A 842 1.87 4.38 -27.91
CA LEU A 842 2.02 2.92 -27.97
C LEU A 842 3.18 2.49 -27.06
N GLU A 843 2.88 1.67 -26.06
CA GLU A 843 3.78 1.24 -24.98
C GLU A 843 4.00 -0.28 -25.02
N VAL A 844 5.20 -0.75 -24.66
CA VAL A 844 5.55 -2.19 -24.59
C VAL A 844 5.32 -2.71 -23.17
N LEU A 845 4.59 -3.83 -23.03
CA LEU A 845 4.29 -4.52 -21.76
C LEU A 845 4.90 -5.94 -21.69
N GLY A 846 5.91 -6.21 -22.52
CA GLY A 846 6.61 -7.49 -22.60
C GLY A 846 6.20 -8.37 -23.79
N ALA A 847 6.65 -9.61 -23.78
CA ALA A 847 6.39 -10.63 -24.79
C ALA A 847 6.24 -12.01 -24.15
N ASN A 848 6.07 -13.05 -24.97
CA ASN A 848 6.10 -14.46 -24.58
C ASN A 848 7.43 -15.10 -25.06
N ALA A 849 8.13 -15.77 -24.13
CA ALA A 849 9.42 -16.45 -24.34
C ALA A 849 9.60 -17.55 -23.27
N ASP A 850 10.59 -18.44 -23.44
CA ASP A 850 10.97 -19.47 -22.45
C ASP A 850 11.96 -18.99 -21.38
N ARG A 851 12.20 -17.67 -21.30
CA ARG A 851 13.14 -16.98 -20.41
C ARG A 851 12.49 -15.70 -19.84
N PRO A 852 13.00 -15.13 -18.73
CA PRO A 852 12.59 -13.81 -18.25
C PRO A 852 12.63 -12.75 -19.35
N VAL A 853 11.64 -11.86 -19.35
CA VAL A 853 11.51 -10.77 -20.33
C VAL A 853 11.55 -9.43 -19.60
N SER A 854 12.68 -8.74 -19.67
CA SER A 854 12.81 -7.34 -19.24
C SER A 854 12.26 -6.39 -20.31
N VAL A 855 11.70 -5.27 -19.88
CA VAL A 855 11.30 -4.15 -20.75
C VAL A 855 12.01 -2.88 -20.27
N THR A 856 12.50 -2.06 -21.21
CA THR A 856 13.14 -0.77 -20.91
C THR A 856 12.94 0.21 -22.08
N GLY A 857 13.18 1.49 -21.83
CA GLY A 857 12.99 2.55 -22.82
C GLY A 857 11.59 3.19 -22.79
N ASP A 858 11.35 4.08 -23.75
CA ASP A 858 10.16 4.94 -23.77
C ASP A 858 9.05 4.39 -24.67
N ALA A 859 7.81 4.72 -24.31
CA ALA A 859 6.64 4.51 -25.17
C ALA A 859 6.71 5.42 -26.42
N GLY A 860 6.27 4.89 -27.56
CA GLY A 860 6.10 5.67 -28.79
C GLY A 860 4.93 6.63 -28.65
N ARG A 861 5.19 7.84 -28.17
CA ARG A 861 4.22 8.96 -28.11
C ARG A 861 4.39 9.85 -29.34
N ALA A 862 3.30 10.37 -29.90
CA ALA A 862 3.33 11.36 -30.96
C ALA A 862 2.06 12.22 -31.02
N TYR A 863 2.20 13.47 -31.45
CA TYR A 863 1.08 14.34 -31.80
C TYR A 863 0.57 14.06 -33.22
N VAL A 864 -0.74 14.07 -33.41
CA VAL A 864 -1.36 13.92 -34.73
C VAL A 864 -1.21 15.22 -35.51
N ILE A 865 -0.54 15.14 -36.66
CA ILE A 865 -0.18 16.23 -37.59
C ILE A 865 0.81 17.27 -37.04
N GLY A 866 0.73 17.67 -35.77
CA GLY A 866 1.65 18.61 -35.12
C GLY A 866 1.24 18.90 -33.67
N PRO A 867 2.13 19.53 -32.87
CA PRO A 867 1.86 19.86 -31.47
C PRO A 867 0.67 20.82 -31.31
N PRO A 868 -0.02 20.80 -30.15
CA PRO A 868 -1.10 21.71 -29.82
C PRO A 868 -0.61 23.17 -29.71
N PRO A 869 -1.49 24.18 -29.86
CA PRO A 869 -1.16 25.59 -29.70
C PRO A 869 -1.13 26.06 -28.23
N THR A 870 -1.30 25.15 -27.28
CA THR A 870 -1.37 25.35 -25.83
C THR A 870 -0.74 24.14 -25.15
N LYS A 871 -0.11 24.33 -23.98
CA LYS A 871 0.51 23.22 -23.24
C LYS A 871 -0.43 22.05 -22.96
N ARG A 872 0.07 20.82 -23.09
CA ARG A 872 -0.66 19.58 -22.74
C ARG A 872 0.22 18.61 -21.96
N ILE A 873 -0.22 18.24 -20.76
CA ILE A 873 0.44 17.26 -19.91
C ILE A 873 0.16 15.85 -20.43
N ASP A 874 0.98 15.36 -21.36
CA ASP A 874 0.81 14.06 -22.02
C ASP A 874 2.12 13.30 -22.34
N GLY A 875 3.28 13.90 -22.06
CA GLY A 875 4.61 13.31 -22.20
C GLY A 875 5.31 13.64 -23.52
N LEU A 876 4.93 14.73 -24.20
CA LEU A 876 5.51 15.16 -25.47
C LEU A 876 5.99 16.62 -25.45
N PHE A 877 7.26 16.80 -25.10
CA PHE A 877 7.90 18.10 -24.87
C PHE A 877 8.12 19.00 -26.12
N ALA A 878 7.33 18.83 -27.19
CA ALA A 878 7.44 19.56 -28.45
C ALA A 878 6.56 20.83 -28.49
N ASP A 879 5.54 20.92 -27.66
CA ASP A 879 4.75 22.14 -27.38
C ASP A 879 5.49 23.13 -26.46
N TRP A 880 6.49 22.65 -25.69
CA TRP A 880 7.45 23.44 -24.92
C TRP A 880 8.53 24.14 -25.77
N ALA A 881 8.59 23.87 -27.07
CA ALA A 881 9.58 24.44 -27.98
C ALA A 881 9.46 25.97 -28.08
N GLY A 882 10.42 26.68 -27.47
CA GLY A 882 10.45 28.14 -27.39
C GLY A 882 9.93 28.73 -26.08
N THR A 883 9.37 27.90 -25.19
CA THR A 883 8.99 28.28 -23.81
C THR A 883 10.04 27.83 -22.79
N SER A 884 10.65 26.66 -23.01
CA SER A 884 11.73 26.13 -22.16
C SER A 884 13.07 26.83 -22.41
N VAL A 885 13.88 27.00 -21.36
CA VAL A 885 15.27 27.47 -21.42
C VAL A 885 16.24 26.32 -21.08
N PRO A 886 17.42 26.23 -21.74
CA PRO A 886 18.53 25.41 -21.24
C PRO A 886 18.97 25.92 -19.87
N ASP A 887 19.62 25.08 -19.06
CA ASP A 887 20.10 25.56 -17.76
C ASP A 887 21.24 26.58 -17.85
N ALA A 888 21.34 27.38 -16.78
CA ALA A 888 22.18 28.58 -16.74
C ALA A 888 23.61 28.30 -16.26
N ASP A 889 23.79 27.36 -15.34
CA ASP A 889 25.08 26.91 -14.85
C ASP A 889 25.59 25.66 -15.61
N PRO A 890 26.89 25.61 -15.96
CA PRO A 890 27.47 24.53 -16.75
C PRO A 890 28.20 23.46 -15.92
N GLU A 891 28.07 23.47 -14.59
CA GLU A 891 28.82 22.59 -13.67
C GLU A 891 28.05 21.29 -13.37
N ALA A 892 27.98 20.42 -14.38
CA ALA A 892 27.23 19.16 -14.32
C ALA A 892 27.49 18.34 -13.03
N VAL A 893 26.40 17.94 -12.39
CA VAL A 893 26.37 17.28 -11.07
C VAL A 893 26.81 15.82 -11.20
N ASN A 894 27.45 15.26 -10.15
CA ASN A 894 27.98 13.89 -10.14
C ASN A 894 26.90 12.78 -10.07
N ASN A 895 25.67 13.06 -10.51
CA ASN A 895 24.61 12.09 -10.73
C ASN A 895 23.70 12.62 -11.86
N SER A 896 23.86 12.07 -13.08
CA SER A 896 23.12 12.52 -14.27
C SER A 896 21.60 12.45 -14.14
N ASN A 897 21.08 11.63 -13.22
CA ASN A 897 19.65 11.43 -13.03
C ASN A 897 18.97 12.59 -12.27
N VAL A 898 19.76 13.51 -11.70
CA VAL A 898 19.32 14.77 -11.09
C VAL A 898 20.00 16.02 -11.69
N ASP A 899 20.91 15.84 -12.64
CA ASP A 899 21.63 16.89 -13.40
C ASP A 899 20.68 17.55 -14.41
N ILE A 900 20.17 18.75 -14.12
CA ILE A 900 19.16 19.46 -14.92
C ILE A 900 19.84 20.08 -16.15
N VAL A 901 19.20 19.93 -17.32
CA VAL A 901 19.72 20.46 -18.59
C VAL A 901 18.77 21.42 -19.29
N ARG A 902 17.47 21.38 -18.95
CA ARG A 902 16.44 22.26 -19.51
C ARG A 902 15.22 22.33 -18.60
N SER A 903 14.70 23.53 -18.38
CA SER A 903 13.49 23.78 -17.58
C SER A 903 12.54 24.76 -18.27
N GLY A 904 11.29 24.83 -17.83
CA GLY A 904 10.29 25.72 -18.41
C GLY A 904 9.05 25.88 -17.53
N ALA A 905 8.44 27.06 -17.59
CA ALA A 905 7.18 27.35 -16.90
C ALA A 905 6.27 28.26 -17.72
N ALA A 906 4.97 27.96 -17.74
CA ALA A 906 3.96 28.69 -18.50
C ALA A 906 2.66 28.83 -17.70
N THR A 907 1.77 29.76 -18.08
CA THR A 907 0.43 29.85 -17.51
C THR A 907 -0.58 30.46 -18.49
N ASP A 908 -1.81 29.95 -18.47
CA ASP A 908 -2.97 30.54 -19.15
C ASP A 908 -3.78 31.51 -18.25
N GLY A 909 -3.38 31.65 -16.98
CA GLY A 909 -4.06 32.41 -15.93
C GLY A 909 -5.02 31.60 -15.04
N THR A 910 -5.19 30.30 -15.30
CA THR A 910 -6.01 29.34 -14.53
C THR A 910 -5.21 28.11 -14.08
N LEU A 911 -4.28 27.66 -14.92
CA LEU A 911 -3.29 26.62 -14.66
C LEU A 911 -1.88 27.22 -14.75
N ALA A 912 -0.99 26.80 -13.86
CA ALA A 912 0.46 26.90 -14.08
C ALA A 912 0.95 25.54 -14.58
N TYR A 913 1.74 25.58 -15.66
CA TYR A 913 2.38 24.43 -16.29
C TYR A 913 3.88 24.50 -16.04
N PHE A 914 4.53 23.34 -15.90
CA PHE A 914 5.99 23.24 -15.76
C PHE A 914 6.56 22.07 -16.56
N GLN A 915 7.85 22.18 -16.90
CA GLN A 915 8.65 21.15 -17.54
C GLN A 915 10.08 21.16 -16.98
N VAL A 916 10.65 19.99 -16.74
CA VAL A 916 12.06 19.79 -16.35
C VAL A 916 12.63 18.59 -17.12
N GLU A 917 13.90 18.65 -17.50
CA GLU A 917 14.63 17.61 -18.22
C GLU A 917 16.05 17.51 -17.65
N VAL A 918 16.51 16.27 -17.40
CA VAL A 918 17.85 15.95 -16.85
C VAL A 918 18.71 15.21 -17.88
N ALA A 919 20.02 15.16 -17.64
CA ALA A 919 20.97 14.48 -18.52
C ALA A 919 20.84 12.95 -18.55
N GLY A 920 20.28 12.34 -17.49
CA GLY A 920 20.14 10.90 -17.27
C GLY A 920 18.68 10.43 -17.22
N VAL A 921 18.41 9.39 -16.44
CA VAL A 921 17.06 8.84 -16.26
C VAL A 921 16.38 9.51 -15.07
N LEU A 922 15.38 10.34 -15.35
CA LEU A 922 14.66 11.11 -14.36
C LEU A 922 13.86 10.22 -13.41
N LEU A 923 14.10 10.40 -12.11
CA LEU A 923 13.56 9.60 -11.00
C LEU A 923 13.96 8.10 -11.05
N GLU A 924 15.16 7.76 -11.56
CA GLU A 924 15.65 6.37 -11.49
C GLU A 924 15.79 5.87 -10.04
N GLY A 925 16.13 6.76 -9.11
CA GLY A 925 16.43 6.36 -7.74
C GLY A 925 17.65 5.44 -7.65
N ARG A 926 18.01 5.07 -6.43
CA ARG A 926 19.21 4.28 -6.14
C ARG A 926 18.96 3.39 -4.93
N VAL A 927 19.82 2.39 -4.71
CA VAL A 927 19.81 1.65 -3.44
C VAL A 927 20.30 2.58 -2.32
N PRO A 928 19.51 2.90 -1.28
CA PRO A 928 19.87 3.91 -0.31
C PRO A 928 20.79 3.34 0.78
N GLN A 929 21.97 2.90 0.38
CA GLN A 929 23.07 2.43 1.22
C GLN A 929 24.26 3.38 1.05
N ARG A 930 25.05 3.58 2.12
CA ARG A 930 26.30 4.36 2.09
C ARG A 930 27.25 3.74 3.09
N VAL A 931 28.41 3.27 2.62
CA VAL A 931 29.42 2.64 3.47
C VAL A 931 30.56 3.61 3.72
N ALA A 932 30.54 4.30 4.86
CA ALA A 932 31.62 5.21 5.24
C ALA A 932 32.85 4.44 5.75
N ARG A 933 34.04 4.96 5.44
CA ARG A 933 35.31 4.44 5.94
C ARG A 933 35.35 4.48 7.49
N PRO A 934 35.62 3.36 8.18
CA PRO A 934 35.63 3.35 9.64
C PRO A 934 36.76 4.23 10.19
N VAL A 935 36.38 5.27 10.92
CA VAL A 935 37.31 6.11 11.69
C VAL A 935 37.94 5.26 12.81
N GLY A 936 39.18 5.61 13.20
CA GLY A 936 40.04 4.78 14.08
C GLY A 936 39.44 4.42 15.46
N PRO A 937 40.08 3.46 16.18
CA PRO A 937 39.46 2.70 17.28
C PRO A 937 39.05 3.56 18.50
N GLY A 938 37.79 3.99 18.50
CA GLY A 938 37.15 4.84 19.51
C GLY A 938 36.67 4.14 20.78
N GLY A 939 37.58 3.49 21.51
CA GLY A 939 37.36 3.04 22.90
C GLY A 939 36.39 1.84 23.13
N PRO A 940 36.27 1.36 24.39
CA PRO A 940 35.33 0.30 24.73
C PRO A 940 33.89 0.84 24.81
N GLY A 941 32.97 0.22 24.08
CA GLY A 941 31.55 0.58 24.10
C GLY A 941 30.89 0.42 25.47
N GLY A 942 29.94 1.31 25.78
CA GLY A 942 29.07 1.16 26.95
C GLY A 942 28.04 0.02 26.77
N PRO A 943 27.19 -0.24 27.79
CA PRO A 943 26.11 -1.20 27.67
C PRO A 943 25.16 -0.82 26.52
N PRO A 944 24.56 -1.80 25.81
CA PRO A 944 23.58 -1.51 24.77
C PRO A 944 22.37 -0.78 25.39
N GLY A 945 22.02 0.37 24.82
CA GLY A 945 20.75 1.03 25.07
C GLY A 945 19.58 0.24 24.45
N PRO A 946 18.33 0.64 24.71
CA PRO A 946 17.18 0.10 23.98
C PRO A 946 17.38 0.32 22.47
N SER A 947 17.04 -0.68 21.67
CA SER A 947 17.22 -0.67 20.22
C SER A 947 16.20 0.24 19.54
N THR A 948 16.58 1.49 19.31
CA THR A 948 15.92 2.42 18.39
C THR A 948 15.75 1.78 17.01
N PRO A 949 14.54 1.77 16.41
CA PRO A 949 14.36 1.38 15.02
C PRO A 949 15.17 2.28 14.07
N PRO A 950 15.80 1.75 13.01
CA PRO A 950 16.49 2.59 12.03
C PRO A 950 15.48 3.53 11.36
N PRO A 951 15.86 4.79 11.07
CA PRO A 951 14.98 5.74 10.38
C PRO A 951 14.61 5.21 8.99
N ARG A 952 13.39 5.49 8.52
CA ARG A 952 12.97 5.15 7.14
C ARG A 952 13.97 5.75 6.16
N ARG A 953 14.48 4.91 5.26
CA ARG A 953 15.30 5.33 4.11
C ARG A 953 14.63 4.80 2.86
N THR A 954 14.26 5.70 1.96
CA THR A 954 13.78 5.35 0.64
C THR A 954 14.88 5.57 -0.39
N GLY A 955 14.79 4.84 -1.51
CA GLY A 955 15.71 4.99 -2.64
C GLY A 955 15.24 6.02 -3.66
N GLU A 956 14.31 6.89 -3.26
CA GLU A 956 13.62 7.84 -4.13
C GLU A 956 14.51 9.05 -4.44
N ASP A 957 14.49 9.46 -5.71
CA ASP A 957 14.86 10.82 -6.08
C ASP A 957 13.64 11.74 -5.93
N LEU A 958 13.90 13.03 -5.82
CA LEU A 958 12.91 14.08 -5.66
C LEU A 958 13.11 15.14 -6.73
N LEU A 959 12.01 15.64 -7.29
CA LEU A 959 11.97 16.89 -8.04
C LEU A 959 11.04 17.86 -7.33
N ARG A 960 11.49 19.09 -7.13
CA ARG A 960 10.73 20.19 -6.56
C ARG A 960 10.61 21.34 -7.53
N MET A 961 9.46 22.00 -7.49
CA MET A 961 9.19 23.29 -8.14
C MET A 961 8.74 24.26 -7.06
N TYR A 962 9.59 25.24 -6.76
CA TYR A 962 9.29 26.36 -5.88
C TYR A 962 8.72 27.50 -6.73
N VAL A 963 7.63 28.11 -6.29
CA VAL A 963 6.90 29.13 -7.05
C VAL A 963 6.63 30.35 -6.17
N ASP A 964 7.22 31.47 -6.57
CA ASP A 964 6.90 32.83 -6.13
C ASP A 964 5.71 33.29 -6.98
N MET A 965 4.52 33.37 -6.39
CA MET A 965 3.31 33.72 -7.15
C MET A 965 3.27 35.21 -7.50
N ASN A 966 3.88 36.05 -6.66
CA ASN A 966 3.84 37.50 -6.73
C ASN A 966 5.18 38.13 -6.31
N GLY A 967 6.13 38.22 -7.26
CA GLY A 967 7.48 38.74 -7.04
C GLY A 967 7.56 40.26 -6.75
N SER A 968 6.46 40.86 -6.28
CA SER A 968 6.35 42.24 -5.82
C SER A 968 6.08 42.38 -4.32
N ASP A 969 5.76 41.30 -3.60
CA ASP A 969 5.66 41.31 -2.13
C ASP A 969 6.86 40.62 -1.43
N LEU A 970 6.77 40.44 -0.11
CA LEU A 970 7.89 40.03 0.75
C LEU A 970 7.53 38.82 1.63
N GLN A 971 6.61 37.98 1.16
CA GLN A 971 6.20 36.72 1.78
C GLN A 971 6.65 35.54 0.92
N GLY A 972 6.81 34.38 1.54
CA GLY A 972 7.34 33.16 0.93
C GLY A 972 8.51 32.57 1.71
N ALA A 973 9.01 31.43 1.25
CA ALA A 973 10.30 30.88 1.67
C ALA A 973 11.42 31.43 0.77
N ASP A 974 12.53 31.88 1.37
CA ASP A 974 13.72 32.29 0.61
C ASP A 974 14.39 31.05 -0.01
N ILE A 975 14.31 30.95 -1.34
CA ILE A 975 14.84 29.85 -2.16
C ILE A 975 15.55 30.47 -3.36
N GLU A 976 16.89 30.42 -3.39
CA GLU A 976 17.76 30.91 -4.48
C GLU A 976 17.36 32.29 -5.06
N GLY A 977 16.89 33.22 -4.22
CA GLY A 977 16.51 34.58 -4.62
C GLY A 977 15.06 34.77 -5.10
N ILE A 978 14.21 33.74 -4.99
CA ILE A 978 12.74 33.89 -4.99
C ILE A 978 12.19 33.77 -3.57
N LEU A 979 11.00 34.37 -3.34
CA LEU A 979 10.23 34.14 -2.11
C LEU A 979 9.05 33.24 -2.48
N ALA A 980 9.21 31.94 -2.28
CA ALA A 980 8.29 30.93 -2.79
C ALA A 980 7.04 30.79 -1.89
N ASP A 981 5.86 31.00 -2.45
CA ASP A 981 4.56 30.77 -1.81
C ASP A 981 4.10 29.32 -1.93
N VAL A 982 4.49 28.63 -3.00
CA VAL A 982 4.01 27.30 -3.37
C VAL A 982 5.20 26.39 -3.66
N LEU A 983 5.08 25.12 -3.27
CA LEU A 983 6.02 24.06 -3.59
C LEU A 983 5.24 22.86 -4.15
N VAL A 984 5.61 22.41 -5.35
CA VAL A 984 5.26 21.07 -5.85
C VAL A 984 6.43 20.14 -5.55
N GLU A 985 6.20 19.03 -4.85
CA GLU A 985 7.17 17.95 -4.69
C GLU A 985 6.67 16.71 -5.45
N VAL A 986 7.56 16.12 -6.24
CA VAL A 986 7.40 14.85 -6.96
C VAL A 986 8.49 13.91 -6.45
N ARG A 987 8.13 12.69 -6.06
CA ARG A 987 9.09 11.64 -5.68
C ARG A 987 9.00 10.49 -6.67
N GLY A 988 10.10 9.76 -6.84
CA GLY A 988 10.09 8.58 -7.68
C GLY A 988 11.31 7.68 -7.56
N GLN A 989 11.15 6.43 -7.98
CA GLN A 989 12.17 5.40 -7.98
C GLN A 989 11.94 4.46 -9.18
N ALA A 990 13.01 3.81 -9.64
CA ALA A 990 13.06 2.94 -10.83
C ALA A 990 12.59 3.61 -12.14
N GLY A 991 12.58 4.94 -12.20
CA GLY A 991 12.10 5.72 -13.34
C GLY A 991 10.59 5.95 -13.33
N ALA A 992 9.91 5.70 -12.20
CA ALA A 992 8.47 5.89 -12.01
C ALA A 992 8.18 6.89 -10.88
N VAL A 993 7.08 7.64 -10.99
CA VAL A 993 6.61 8.56 -9.94
C VAL A 993 5.94 7.73 -8.83
N THR A 994 6.46 7.83 -7.60
CA THR A 994 5.90 7.18 -6.40
C THR A 994 4.86 8.06 -5.72
N SER A 995 5.07 9.38 -5.70
CA SER A 995 4.11 10.32 -5.12
C SER A 995 4.25 11.75 -5.66
N THR A 996 3.17 12.52 -5.53
CA THR A 996 3.12 13.96 -5.82
C THR A 996 2.52 14.68 -4.62
N SER A 997 2.92 15.93 -4.35
CA SER A 997 2.37 16.73 -3.25
C SER A 997 2.48 18.22 -3.53
N LEU A 998 1.42 18.97 -3.21
CA LEU A 998 1.41 20.43 -3.25
C LEU A 998 1.54 20.96 -1.81
N TYR A 999 2.31 22.01 -1.63
CA TYR A 999 2.48 22.71 -0.36
C TYR A 999 2.30 24.21 -0.56
N THR A 1000 1.78 24.90 0.45
CA THR A 1000 1.73 26.37 0.54
C THR A 1000 2.55 26.87 1.71
N TRP A 1001 3.23 28.00 1.54
CA TRP A 1001 3.99 28.65 2.58
C TRP A 1001 3.07 29.46 3.49
N SER A 1002 3.22 29.26 4.80
CA SER A 1002 2.53 30.07 5.82
C SER A 1002 3.29 29.98 7.14
N SER A 1003 4.45 30.67 7.17
CA SER A 1003 5.54 30.57 8.16
C SER A 1003 6.09 29.14 8.36
N GLY A 1004 6.11 28.39 7.25
CA GLY A 1004 6.42 26.98 7.15
C GLY A 1004 5.63 26.36 5.99
N TRP A 1005 6.18 25.32 5.35
CA TRP A 1005 5.45 24.57 4.33
C TRP A 1005 4.31 23.76 4.94
N ARG A 1006 3.10 23.90 4.40
CA ARG A 1006 1.93 23.10 4.77
C ARG A 1006 1.40 22.38 3.54
N LYS A 1007 1.24 21.06 3.62
CA LYS A 1007 0.71 20.24 2.52
C LYS A 1007 -0.76 20.61 2.26
N VAL A 1008 -1.16 20.69 1.00
CA VAL A 1008 -2.54 20.92 0.56
C VAL A 1008 -3.20 19.57 0.29
N PRO A 1009 -4.11 19.07 1.15
CA PRO A 1009 -4.70 17.74 0.96
C PRO A 1009 -5.60 17.70 -0.27
N GLY A 1010 -5.45 16.66 -1.10
CA GLY A 1010 -6.29 16.45 -2.29
C GLY A 1010 -6.09 17.46 -3.43
N ALA A 1011 -5.00 18.24 -3.43
CA ALA A 1011 -4.68 19.15 -4.53
C ALA A 1011 -4.51 18.38 -5.86
N PRO A 1012 -5.20 18.76 -6.94
CA PRO A 1012 -5.03 18.13 -8.25
C PRO A 1012 -3.70 18.57 -8.87
N ILE A 1013 -2.80 17.61 -9.05
CA ILE A 1013 -1.55 17.76 -9.80
C ILE A 1013 -1.64 16.76 -10.96
N VAL A 1014 -1.58 17.24 -12.20
CA VAL A 1014 -1.48 16.37 -13.37
C VAL A 1014 0.00 16.29 -13.75
N ILE A 1015 0.51 15.09 -14.04
CA ILE A 1015 1.91 14.86 -14.45
C ILE A 1015 1.96 13.86 -15.60
N ALA A 1016 2.89 14.10 -16.53
CA ALA A 1016 3.32 13.14 -17.55
C ALA A 1016 4.84 13.20 -17.73
N LYS A 1017 5.46 12.10 -18.16
CA LYS A 1017 6.93 12.02 -18.34
C LYS A 1017 7.36 11.02 -19.42
N ASN A 1018 8.61 11.14 -19.85
CA ASN A 1018 9.36 10.10 -20.55
C ASN A 1018 10.56 9.64 -19.68
N SER A 1019 11.64 9.12 -20.26
CA SER A 1019 12.85 8.73 -19.53
C SER A 1019 13.65 9.90 -18.94
N THR A 1020 13.81 11.02 -19.65
CA THR A 1020 14.70 12.14 -19.28
C THR A 1020 13.97 13.38 -18.75
N ALA A 1021 12.69 13.54 -19.07
CA ALA A 1021 11.93 14.76 -18.87
C ALA A 1021 10.52 14.50 -18.31
N ILE A 1022 10.03 15.46 -17.55
CA ILE A 1022 8.72 15.49 -16.88
C ILE A 1022 8.04 16.83 -17.15
N GLU A 1023 6.72 16.81 -17.17
CA GLU A 1023 5.88 17.99 -17.17
C GLU A 1023 4.69 17.79 -16.23
N GLY A 1024 4.13 18.90 -15.77
CA GLY A 1024 2.92 18.87 -14.98
C GLY A 1024 2.16 20.19 -14.94
N SER A 1025 0.97 20.15 -14.37
CA SER A 1025 0.11 21.34 -14.19
C SER A 1025 -0.58 21.36 -12.84
N ILE A 1026 -0.68 22.54 -12.24
CA ILE A 1026 -1.38 22.82 -10.98
C ILE A 1026 -2.42 23.94 -11.15
N LEU A 1027 -3.52 23.87 -10.40
CA LEU A 1027 -4.49 24.95 -10.30
C LEU A 1027 -3.93 26.13 -9.51
N ILE A 1028 -4.25 27.34 -9.95
CA ILE A 1028 -3.69 28.58 -9.40
C ILE A 1028 -4.78 29.66 -9.17
N ALA A 1029 -4.58 30.51 -8.16
CA ALA A 1029 -5.47 31.63 -7.85
C ALA A 1029 -5.09 32.90 -8.63
N PRO A 1030 -6.02 33.81 -8.96
CA PRO A 1030 -5.70 35.00 -9.77
C PRO A 1030 -4.69 35.95 -9.10
N GLY A 1031 -3.66 36.40 -9.84
CA GLY A 1031 -2.64 37.34 -9.31
C GLY A 1031 -1.25 37.38 -9.98
N TRP A 1032 -1.01 36.64 -11.07
CA TRP A 1032 0.31 36.19 -11.57
C TRP A 1032 1.16 37.25 -12.28
N ASN A 1033 1.38 38.40 -11.65
CA ASN A 1033 2.24 39.46 -12.19
C ASN A 1033 3.65 39.39 -11.59
N GLY A 1034 4.63 39.00 -12.39
CA GLY A 1034 6.03 38.86 -11.94
C GLY A 1034 6.34 37.52 -11.27
N THR A 1035 5.51 36.49 -11.49
CA THR A 1035 5.74 35.13 -11.00
C THR A 1035 7.07 34.55 -11.48
N ARG A 1036 7.81 33.93 -10.56
CA ARG A 1036 9.10 33.25 -10.82
C ARG A 1036 9.09 31.83 -10.25
N VAL A 1037 9.86 30.94 -10.84
CA VAL A 1037 10.01 29.56 -10.35
C VAL A 1037 11.47 29.14 -10.30
N VAL A 1038 11.78 28.23 -9.37
CA VAL A 1038 13.06 27.55 -9.21
C VAL A 1038 12.77 26.05 -9.16
N PHE A 1039 13.52 25.25 -9.91
CA PHE A 1039 13.44 23.79 -9.82
C PHE A 1039 14.65 23.24 -9.06
N GLU A 1040 14.42 22.25 -8.19
CA GLU A 1040 15.46 21.52 -7.47
C GLU A 1040 15.26 20.02 -7.73
N ALA A 1041 16.25 19.35 -8.33
CA ALA A 1041 16.31 17.90 -8.41
C ALA A 1041 17.27 17.39 -7.32
N THR A 1042 16.97 16.27 -6.67
CA THR A 1042 17.74 15.77 -5.50
C THR A 1042 17.66 14.26 -5.37
N ASP A 1043 18.79 13.57 -5.24
CA ASP A 1043 18.81 12.13 -4.95
C ASP A 1043 18.63 11.86 -3.44
N TRP A 1044 18.23 10.63 -3.08
CA TRP A 1044 18.05 10.20 -1.68
C TRP A 1044 19.24 10.53 -0.76
N SER A 1045 20.43 10.71 -1.35
CA SER A 1045 21.73 10.82 -0.69
C SER A 1045 22.16 12.27 -0.45
N GLY A 1046 21.39 13.24 -0.95
CA GLY A 1046 21.64 14.67 -0.82
C GLY A 1046 22.49 15.28 -1.93
N ILE A 1047 22.73 14.57 -3.03
CA ILE A 1047 23.25 15.17 -4.26
C ILE A 1047 22.08 15.89 -4.92
N ARG A 1048 22.22 17.19 -5.20
CA ARG A 1048 21.16 18.02 -5.77
C ARG A 1048 21.67 18.94 -6.86
N ASP A 1049 20.73 19.39 -7.67
CA ASP A 1049 20.90 20.41 -8.69
C ASP A 1049 19.75 21.43 -8.61
N VAL A 1050 19.99 22.71 -8.93
CA VAL A 1050 19.02 23.80 -8.70
C VAL A 1050 19.14 24.93 -9.73
N THR A 1051 18.07 25.15 -10.51
CA THR A 1051 18.03 26.14 -11.61
C THR A 1051 18.09 27.58 -11.12
N GLU A 1052 18.65 28.51 -11.92
CA GLU A 1052 18.40 29.95 -11.71
C GLU A 1052 16.88 30.27 -11.77
N PRO A 1053 16.40 31.33 -11.10
CA PRO A 1053 14.98 31.73 -11.13
C PRO A 1053 14.46 32.11 -12.53
N ILE A 1054 13.64 31.25 -13.15
CA ILE A 1054 13.02 31.54 -14.44
C ILE A 1054 11.66 32.23 -14.29
N ALA A 1055 11.31 33.09 -15.24
CA ALA A 1055 10.02 33.78 -15.27
C ALA A 1055 8.94 32.93 -15.95
N VAL A 1056 7.72 32.92 -15.40
CA VAL A 1056 6.60 32.16 -15.99
C VAL A 1056 6.06 32.87 -17.23
N VAL A 1057 6.00 32.16 -18.35
CA VAL A 1057 5.51 32.71 -19.63
C VAL A 1057 3.98 32.71 -19.66
N TYR A 1058 3.37 33.89 -19.83
CA TYR A 1058 1.93 33.98 -20.06
C TYR A 1058 1.57 33.57 -21.49
N GLU A 1059 0.89 32.43 -21.64
CA GLU A 1059 0.32 31.96 -22.91
C GLU A 1059 -1.17 32.32 -22.94
N PRO A 1060 -1.59 33.36 -23.70
CA PRO A 1060 -2.99 33.74 -23.75
C PRO A 1060 -3.82 32.58 -24.32
N PRO A 1061 -4.98 32.25 -23.73
CA PRO A 1061 -5.84 31.18 -24.23
C PRO A 1061 -6.18 31.45 -25.70
N THR A 1062 -5.86 30.49 -26.57
CA THR A 1062 -5.86 30.73 -28.02
C THR A 1062 -7.26 31.17 -28.45
N PRO A 1063 -7.44 32.36 -29.05
CA PRO A 1063 -8.73 32.73 -29.57
C PRO A 1063 -9.15 31.70 -30.62
N LEU A 1064 -10.44 31.33 -30.64
CA LEU A 1064 -10.99 30.44 -31.66
C LEU A 1064 -10.85 31.08 -33.03
N VAL A 1065 -9.71 30.87 -33.68
CA VAL A 1065 -9.50 31.20 -35.08
C VAL A 1065 -10.53 30.38 -35.85
N PRO A 1066 -11.51 31.00 -36.53
CA PRO A 1066 -12.45 30.24 -37.34
C PRO A 1066 -11.63 29.48 -38.38
N VAL A 1067 -11.84 28.17 -38.48
CA VAL A 1067 -11.20 27.34 -39.49
C VAL A 1067 -11.72 27.79 -40.84
N VAL A 1068 -11.05 28.77 -41.43
CA VAL A 1068 -11.19 29.10 -42.85
C VAL A 1068 -10.87 27.80 -43.57
N PRO A 1069 -11.83 27.18 -44.28
CA PRO A 1069 -11.55 25.94 -44.98
C PRO A 1069 -10.46 26.26 -46.00
N ILE A 1070 -9.28 25.68 -45.81
CA ILE A 1070 -8.22 25.72 -46.83
C ILE A 1070 -8.74 24.86 -47.98
N THR A 1071 -9.47 25.50 -48.88
CA THR A 1071 -9.76 24.97 -50.21
C THR A 1071 -8.41 24.86 -50.92
N ILE A 1072 -7.74 23.73 -50.72
CA ILE A 1072 -6.66 23.28 -51.60
C ILE A 1072 -7.30 23.25 -52.99
N ALA A 1073 -6.96 24.24 -53.81
CA ALA A 1073 -7.38 24.27 -55.19
C ALA A 1073 -6.78 23.02 -55.85
N ALA A 1074 -7.62 22.03 -56.13
CA ALA A 1074 -7.21 20.84 -56.84
C ALA A 1074 -6.58 21.29 -58.17
N PRO A 1075 -5.38 20.80 -58.55
CA PRO A 1075 -4.75 21.20 -59.79
C PRO A 1075 -5.68 20.89 -60.96
N GLU A 1076 -5.80 21.84 -61.89
CA GLU A 1076 -6.71 21.74 -63.04
C GLU A 1076 -6.32 20.55 -63.94
N PHE A 1077 -6.97 19.41 -63.74
CA PHE A 1077 -6.84 18.26 -64.63
C PHE A 1077 -7.71 18.49 -65.87
N GLU A 1078 -7.07 18.89 -66.97
CA GLU A 1078 -7.72 18.98 -68.28
C GLU A 1078 -8.39 17.65 -68.67
N LEU A 1079 -9.66 17.74 -69.09
CA LEU A 1079 -10.47 16.56 -69.40
C LEU A 1079 -10.17 16.01 -70.81
N ALA A 1080 -9.01 15.38 -70.97
CA ALA A 1080 -8.58 14.73 -72.21
C ALA A 1080 -9.42 13.47 -72.53
N ALA A 1081 -10.57 13.66 -73.16
CA ALA A 1081 -11.54 12.60 -73.43
C ALA A 1081 -11.14 11.67 -74.61
N ALA A 1082 -10.95 10.38 -74.32
CA ALA A 1082 -10.93 9.29 -75.30
C ALA A 1082 -11.69 8.06 -74.75
N PRO A 1083 -12.36 7.25 -75.59
CA PRO A 1083 -13.54 6.48 -75.15
C PRO A 1083 -13.24 5.05 -74.68
N LEU A 1084 -13.98 4.59 -73.66
CA LEU A 1084 -14.21 3.17 -73.41
C LEU A 1084 -15.67 2.79 -73.62
N LEU A 1085 -15.88 2.00 -74.67
CA LEU A 1085 -17.13 1.31 -74.97
C LEU A 1085 -17.38 0.17 -73.95
N GLY A 1086 -18.61 0.10 -73.44
CA GLY A 1086 -19.20 -1.14 -72.94
C GLY A 1086 -19.20 -1.35 -71.43
N THR A 1087 -20.37 -1.11 -70.81
CA THR A 1087 -20.97 -1.99 -69.77
C THR A 1087 -22.42 -1.65 -69.43
N ALA A 1088 -22.99 -0.56 -69.96
CA ALA A 1088 -24.44 -0.27 -69.97
C ALA A 1088 -25.32 -1.30 -70.73
N ALA A 1089 -24.79 -2.49 -70.98
CA ALA A 1089 -25.39 -3.58 -71.76
C ALA A 1089 -25.88 -4.76 -70.90
N LEU A 1090 -25.61 -4.82 -69.59
CA LEU A 1090 -25.98 -5.99 -68.78
C LEU A 1090 -27.45 -5.97 -68.28
N VAL A 1091 -27.97 -4.79 -67.90
CA VAL A 1091 -29.33 -4.65 -67.33
C VAL A 1091 -30.42 -4.64 -68.42
N LEU A 1092 -30.14 -4.08 -69.60
CA LEU A 1092 -31.10 -4.06 -70.72
C LEU A 1092 -31.19 -5.37 -71.52
N LEU A 1093 -30.25 -6.32 -71.33
CA LEU A 1093 -30.26 -7.60 -72.06
C LEU A 1093 -30.97 -8.76 -71.37
N LEU A 1094 -31.25 -8.68 -70.06
CA LEU A 1094 -32.00 -9.73 -69.34
C LEU A 1094 -33.53 -9.58 -69.37
N ARG A 1095 -34.08 -8.53 -70.00
CA ARG A 1095 -35.54 -8.40 -70.27
C ARG A 1095 -35.97 -8.62 -71.72
N ARG A 1096 -35.06 -8.89 -72.67
CA ARG A 1096 -35.40 -9.21 -74.08
C ARG A 1096 -34.48 -10.26 -74.73
N ARG A 1097 -34.52 -11.51 -74.25
CA ARG A 1097 -34.28 -12.68 -75.13
C ARG A 1097 -35.07 -13.91 -74.71
N ARG A 1098 -35.74 -14.53 -75.70
CA ARG A 1098 -36.42 -15.83 -75.67
C ARG A 1098 -37.61 -15.98 -74.71
N ALA A 1099 -38.75 -15.41 -75.12
CA ALA A 1099 -39.95 -16.23 -75.15
C ALA A 1099 -39.80 -17.26 -76.30
N ARG A 1100 -39.78 -18.56 -75.97
CA ARG A 1100 -39.92 -19.70 -76.91
C ARG A 1100 -40.05 -21.00 -76.10
N GLY A 1101 -40.92 -21.92 -76.52
CA GLY A 1101 -40.90 -23.30 -76.02
C GLY A 1101 -41.95 -23.61 -74.95
N SER A 1102 -43.15 -23.90 -75.43
CA SER A 1102 -44.30 -24.51 -74.76
C SER A 1102 -44.05 -25.80 -73.96
N SER A 1103 -45.07 -26.16 -73.15
CA SER A 1103 -45.43 -27.50 -72.61
C SER A 1103 -44.52 -28.13 -71.54
N GLY A 1104 -45.15 -28.62 -70.46
CA GLY A 1104 -44.53 -29.42 -69.39
C GLY A 1104 -44.58 -30.94 -69.67
N PRO A 1105 -44.90 -31.84 -68.71
CA PRO A 1105 -45.76 -31.61 -67.53
C PRO A 1105 -45.29 -32.26 -66.19
N ARG A 1106 -46.17 -32.15 -65.18
CA ARG A 1106 -46.42 -33.10 -64.06
C ARG A 1106 -45.44 -33.23 -62.87
N GLU A 1107 -46.08 -33.34 -61.69
CA GLU A 1107 -45.83 -34.22 -60.53
C GLU A 1107 -44.40 -34.29 -59.93
N GLY A 1108 -44.23 -34.29 -58.60
CA GLY A 1108 -45.20 -34.24 -57.50
C GLY A 1108 -44.53 -34.58 -56.16
N THR A 1109 -45.26 -34.35 -55.04
CA THR A 1109 -44.81 -34.40 -53.63
C THR A 1109 -43.65 -33.46 -53.28
#